data_AF-A0A7L0P766-F1
#
_entry.id   AF-A0A7L0P766-F1
#
_cell.length_a   1.000
_cell.length_b   1.000
_cell.length_c   1.000
_cell.angle_alpha   90.00
_cell.angle_beta   90.00
_cell.angle_gamma   90.00
#
_symmetry.space_group_name_H-M   'P 1'
#
loop_
_entity.id
_entity.type
_entity.pdbx_description
1 polymer ?
#
loop_
_entity_poly.entity_id
_entity_poly.type
_entity_poly.pdbx_seq_one_letter_code
_entity_poly.pdbx_strand_id
1 'polypeptide(L)'
;PLPPAAVHWLSTGHPDRLSASWGAAAGGRDGYTLTLYHVWLGTVAATVSLRRDTHNFTFMGLTPGYEYSLEASATAGPYQAAAPNISGWTTPSVPKNLSAVAEGNNTMLISWGSVSGQHDDCQLWLRDPRNSTLPWRHTLGRGQVQHLLRGLIPGRNYSVSLSCVAGPYWSSTEPLAVPMEPNPVEDVQCLPESRSLYLNWTTSPGDVEAYEVVTERLSDGPPTFKYVMSVPMSEASLEGLGPNSSYRIVVSTVGMNTMRSQAVTLICNTTVEALPPPLRADIFQVEASSTVIISSDLFSEENGQIEYYGVIATTNESLLRPTEESMSSTWYDHYYGTEDSYLAVLIPNPFHPSPRSSPETWRVPVGTEECGQSRATCNGKLKANEQYRFSIAAFTKYDPVAPAVTFTMFSAAGSGADTTPLSMPIIAGIVVGFLLTLAAIFALVYWKQLRAKRTKKSSLPQEMVTYSLRNVHRPIPVQNFKQYYEMKTASANHAFFQEFEELKEVGKEQPKVEAELPANISKNRYPHVLPYDHSRVKLSQLGEDPHSDYINANFMPGYTSQQEFIATQGPLKKTIEDFWRLVWEQNVCNIIMLTVCMENGRVLCDHYWPSESAPVSYGQVQVHLLTQSSSEEWTMREFKLWHEGLRAERHVSHMHYTAWPDHGIPESTTSIMTFRELVREHIQSTKDAGPTLVHCSAGVGRTGTFIALDRLLQQMKQEKVVDTFGVVYALRMNRYLMIQTLSQYIFLHSCILEKILEEPLLGLSGTERSCPIPLKSFAQHYAQKAAKSHVGFLREYEVVKEEASSATPSSGNQQTRPSSSILPYDRSRVKFSLLEQGPFSGLLQVWRVPGCSSSREYLAVQGPDKLTMEEFWTLVWEQDVHTILTLLPWQEKGEVPSEVCWPLEGDSLCTKMLTIQCGTEKLVYGWRCIQLKVKHEKKAKERQVQRFLYTLWSSKKQPDVQSLVELLTAVRRCMPHRKRAGPILLHCSGGVSQMGTLISLDCLLHQMKAERIVDVYGVTLQLTRSCCLMTPTL
;
A
#
# COMPACT_ATOMS: atom_id res chain seq x y z
N PRO A 1 -71.76 -50.16 -17.70
CA PRO A 1 -70.39 -50.32 -18.25
C PRO A 1 -69.33 -50.36 -17.14
N LEU A 2 -68.25 -51.13 -17.29
CA LEU A 2 -67.06 -51.01 -16.44
C LEU A 2 -66.17 -49.86 -16.94
N PRO A 3 -65.27 -49.30 -16.10
CA PRO A 3 -64.38 -48.23 -16.53
C PRO A 3 -63.40 -48.70 -17.63
N PRO A 4 -62.90 -47.78 -18.48
CA PRO A 4 -61.82 -48.07 -19.43
C PRO A 4 -60.59 -48.63 -18.71
N ALA A 5 -59.96 -49.67 -19.27
CA ALA A 5 -58.76 -50.27 -18.70
C ALA A 5 -57.49 -49.56 -19.20
N ALA A 6 -56.41 -49.56 -18.41
CA ALA A 6 -55.08 -49.11 -18.84
C ALA A 6 -55.06 -47.71 -19.53
N VAL A 7 -55.68 -46.70 -18.92
CA VAL A 7 -55.63 -45.32 -19.43
C VAL A 7 -54.21 -44.77 -19.26
N HIS A 8 -53.59 -44.29 -20.34
CA HIS A 8 -52.24 -43.71 -20.33
C HIS A 8 -52.08 -42.64 -21.41
N TRP A 9 -51.01 -41.84 -21.32
CA TRP A 9 -50.63 -40.88 -22.34
C TRP A 9 -49.75 -41.56 -23.43
N LEU A 10 -50.03 -41.27 -24.70
CA LEU A 10 -49.29 -41.77 -25.87
C LEU A 10 -48.09 -40.89 -26.25
N SER A 11 -48.22 -39.57 -26.10
CA SER A 11 -47.18 -38.60 -26.43
C SER A 11 -47.25 -37.41 -25.48
N THR A 12 -46.15 -37.17 -24.78
CA THR A 12 -45.98 -36.08 -23.83
C THR A 12 -44.69 -35.36 -24.26
N GLY A 13 -44.85 -34.32 -25.07
CA GLY A 13 -43.72 -33.68 -25.75
C GLY A 13 -44.09 -32.54 -26.70
N HIS A 14 -45.35 -32.13 -26.73
CA HIS A 14 -45.83 -31.04 -27.58
C HIS A 14 -46.35 -29.86 -26.75
N PRO A 15 -46.18 -28.63 -27.26
CA PRO A 15 -46.57 -27.43 -26.51
C PRO A 15 -48.09 -27.23 -26.49
N ASP A 16 -48.82 -27.78 -27.45
CA ASP A 16 -50.23 -27.44 -27.70
C ASP A 16 -51.16 -28.66 -27.78
N ARG A 17 -50.67 -29.87 -27.50
CA ARG A 17 -51.46 -31.11 -27.60
C ARG A 17 -51.05 -32.21 -26.64
N LEU A 18 -52.04 -33.02 -26.26
CA LEU A 18 -51.89 -34.23 -25.43
C LEU A 18 -52.70 -35.38 -26.02
N SER A 19 -52.07 -36.54 -26.19
CA SER A 19 -52.69 -37.73 -26.75
C SER A 19 -52.84 -38.82 -25.70
N ALA A 20 -54.06 -39.33 -25.48
CA ALA A 20 -54.35 -40.40 -24.53
C ALA A 20 -54.82 -41.67 -25.24
N SER A 21 -54.57 -42.82 -24.63
CA SER A 21 -55.02 -44.15 -25.05
C SER A 21 -55.59 -44.94 -23.89
N TRP A 22 -56.53 -45.83 -24.19
CA TRP A 22 -57.13 -46.73 -23.21
C TRP A 22 -57.54 -48.06 -23.84
N GLY A 23 -57.45 -49.11 -23.03
CA GLY A 23 -57.99 -50.43 -23.33
C GLY A 23 -59.52 -50.45 -23.31
N ALA A 24 -60.09 -51.44 -23.99
CA ALA A 24 -61.53 -51.63 -24.05
C ALA A 24 -62.14 -51.85 -22.64
N ALA A 25 -63.19 -51.11 -22.31
CA ALA A 25 -64.00 -51.38 -21.12
C ALA A 25 -64.71 -52.75 -21.26
N ALA A 26 -64.70 -53.55 -20.19
CA ALA A 26 -65.39 -54.84 -20.13
C ALA A 26 -66.91 -54.66 -19.96
N GLY A 27 -67.71 -55.51 -20.62
CA GLY A 27 -69.18 -55.41 -20.68
C GLY A 27 -69.71 -54.56 -21.84
N GLY A 28 -71.04 -54.41 -21.92
CA GLY A 28 -71.69 -53.59 -22.96
C GLY A 28 -71.42 -52.10 -22.79
N ARG A 29 -71.08 -51.41 -23.89
CA ARG A 29 -70.79 -49.97 -23.95
C ARG A 29 -71.30 -49.34 -25.25
N ASP A 30 -71.73 -48.09 -25.15
CA ASP A 30 -72.18 -47.27 -26.27
C ASP A 30 -71.08 -46.33 -26.77
N GLY A 31 -70.17 -45.92 -25.87
CA GLY A 31 -69.07 -45.01 -26.21
C GLY A 31 -68.21 -44.64 -25.00
N TYR A 32 -67.34 -43.66 -25.20
CA TYR A 32 -66.48 -43.09 -24.15
C TYR A 32 -66.68 -41.59 -24.04
N THR A 33 -66.67 -41.04 -22.83
CA THR A 33 -66.63 -39.60 -22.57
C THR A 33 -65.31 -39.26 -21.90
N LEU A 34 -64.56 -38.34 -22.50
CA LEU A 34 -63.31 -37.82 -21.98
C LEU A 34 -63.50 -36.38 -21.51
N THR A 35 -63.13 -36.08 -20.27
CA THR A 35 -63.11 -34.73 -19.73
C THR A 35 -61.67 -34.39 -19.34
N LEU A 36 -61.12 -33.35 -19.95
CA LEU A 36 -59.79 -32.82 -19.65
C LEU A 36 -59.95 -31.59 -18.76
N TYR A 37 -59.32 -31.62 -17.59
CA TYR A 37 -59.29 -30.54 -16.62
C TYR A 37 -57.94 -29.83 -16.66
N HIS A 38 -57.97 -28.51 -16.55
CA HIS A 38 -56.78 -27.72 -16.29
C HIS A 38 -56.50 -27.73 -14.78
N VAL A 39 -55.45 -28.44 -14.34
CA VAL A 39 -55.24 -28.76 -12.91
C VAL A 39 -55.17 -27.51 -12.03
N TRP A 40 -54.46 -26.48 -12.49
CA TRP A 40 -54.27 -25.23 -11.76
C TRP A 40 -55.51 -24.32 -11.67
N LEU A 41 -56.33 -24.31 -12.71
CA LEU A 41 -57.51 -23.44 -12.78
C LEU A 41 -58.75 -24.16 -12.23
N GLY A 42 -58.69 -25.48 -12.08
CA GLY A 42 -59.81 -26.33 -11.71
C GLY A 42 -60.93 -26.36 -12.76
N THR A 43 -60.70 -25.80 -13.95
CA THR A 43 -61.71 -25.67 -15.01
C THR A 43 -61.61 -26.80 -16.03
N VAL A 44 -62.74 -27.13 -16.66
CA VAL A 44 -62.76 -28.04 -17.82
C VAL A 44 -62.10 -27.35 -19.01
N ALA A 45 -61.01 -27.93 -19.51
CA ALA A 45 -60.31 -27.49 -20.71
C ALA A 45 -61.01 -28.00 -21.98
N ALA A 46 -61.49 -29.25 -21.97
CA ALA A 46 -62.23 -29.85 -23.08
C ALA A 46 -63.06 -31.06 -22.63
N THR A 47 -64.19 -31.31 -23.28
CA THR A 47 -64.99 -32.54 -23.11
C THR A 47 -65.34 -33.11 -24.48
N VAL A 48 -65.13 -34.41 -24.67
CA VAL A 48 -65.37 -35.08 -25.96
C VAL A 48 -66.07 -36.42 -25.74
N SER A 49 -67.09 -36.69 -26.56
CA SER A 49 -67.78 -37.98 -26.62
C SER A 49 -67.34 -38.76 -27.87
N LEU A 50 -66.94 -40.01 -27.67
CA LEU A 50 -66.32 -40.88 -28.67
C LEU A 50 -67.12 -42.17 -28.87
N ARG A 51 -66.99 -42.75 -30.06
CA ARG A 51 -67.69 -44.00 -30.41
C ARG A 51 -67.08 -45.21 -29.68
N ARG A 52 -67.86 -46.29 -29.55
CA ARG A 52 -67.46 -47.52 -28.83
C ARG A 52 -66.15 -48.19 -29.27
N ASP A 53 -65.72 -47.94 -30.51
CA ASP A 53 -64.53 -48.56 -31.14
C ASP A 53 -63.28 -47.63 -31.09
N THR A 54 -63.40 -46.46 -30.47
CA THR A 54 -62.28 -45.52 -30.31
C THR A 54 -61.46 -45.86 -29.06
N HIS A 55 -60.13 -45.93 -29.23
CA HIS A 55 -59.19 -46.32 -28.17
C HIS A 55 -58.10 -45.29 -27.90
N ASN A 56 -58.10 -44.19 -28.66
CA ASN A 56 -57.18 -43.07 -28.47
C ASN A 56 -57.84 -41.75 -28.87
N PHE A 57 -57.34 -40.65 -28.33
CA PHE A 57 -57.79 -39.31 -28.68
C PHE A 57 -56.68 -38.29 -28.41
N THR A 58 -56.62 -37.24 -29.25
CA THR A 58 -55.66 -36.14 -29.10
C THR A 58 -56.41 -34.83 -28.87
N PHE A 59 -56.15 -34.20 -27.73
CA PHE A 59 -56.57 -32.84 -27.44
C PHE A 59 -55.61 -31.86 -28.11
N MET A 60 -56.14 -30.89 -28.85
CA MET A 60 -55.38 -29.86 -29.59
C MET A 60 -55.73 -28.47 -29.05
N GLY A 61 -54.85 -27.49 -29.26
CA GLY A 61 -55.08 -26.10 -28.84
C GLY A 61 -54.96 -25.89 -27.33
N LEU A 62 -54.20 -26.75 -26.66
CA LEU A 62 -53.91 -26.61 -25.23
C LEU A 62 -52.90 -25.49 -25.01
N THR A 63 -52.94 -24.88 -23.83
CA THR A 63 -51.96 -23.86 -23.44
C THR A 63 -50.64 -24.51 -23.05
N PRO A 64 -49.49 -24.08 -23.60
CA PRO A 64 -48.18 -24.63 -23.28
C PRO A 64 -47.77 -24.48 -21.81
N GLY A 65 -47.02 -25.46 -21.31
CA GLY A 65 -46.42 -25.43 -19.97
C GLY A 65 -47.38 -25.77 -18.81
N TYR A 66 -48.59 -26.25 -19.09
CA TYR A 66 -49.58 -26.59 -18.07
C TYR A 66 -49.78 -28.08 -17.88
N GLU A 67 -50.12 -28.44 -16.64
CA GLU A 67 -50.62 -29.76 -16.26
C GLU A 67 -52.12 -29.87 -16.52
N TYR A 68 -52.49 -30.94 -17.19
CA TYR A 68 -53.87 -31.33 -17.45
C TYR A 68 -54.16 -32.69 -16.85
N SER A 69 -55.35 -32.86 -16.29
CA SER A 69 -55.84 -34.11 -15.74
C SER A 69 -56.98 -34.65 -16.61
N LEU A 70 -56.88 -35.90 -17.03
CA LEU A 70 -57.87 -36.56 -17.87
C LEU A 70 -58.71 -37.53 -17.03
N GLU A 71 -60.02 -37.35 -17.10
CA GLU A 71 -61.02 -38.30 -16.64
C GLU A 71 -61.61 -39.01 -17.87
N ALA A 72 -61.37 -40.31 -17.98
CA ALA A 72 -61.90 -41.15 -19.06
C ALA A 72 -62.99 -42.06 -18.53
N SER A 73 -64.16 -42.05 -19.18
CA SER A 73 -65.32 -42.79 -18.69
C SER A 73 -66.02 -43.56 -19.80
N ALA A 74 -66.51 -44.76 -19.50
CA ALA A 74 -67.30 -45.57 -20.43
C ALA A 74 -68.79 -45.31 -20.19
N THR A 75 -69.57 -45.22 -21.26
CA THR A 75 -71.02 -44.95 -21.23
C THR A 75 -71.81 -46.15 -21.76
N ALA A 76 -72.94 -46.46 -21.13
CA ALA A 76 -73.93 -47.44 -21.61
C ALA A 76 -75.32 -47.02 -21.12
N GLY A 77 -76.18 -46.56 -22.02
CA GLY A 77 -77.42 -45.89 -21.70
C GLY A 77 -77.19 -44.70 -20.75
N PRO A 78 -77.94 -44.57 -19.64
CA PRO A 78 -77.76 -43.49 -18.66
C PRO A 78 -76.58 -43.73 -17.69
N TYR A 79 -75.89 -44.87 -17.78
CA TYR A 79 -74.87 -45.27 -16.80
C TYR A 79 -73.46 -44.93 -17.30
N GLN A 80 -72.65 -44.31 -16.43
CA GLN A 80 -71.27 -43.92 -16.70
C GLN A 80 -70.33 -44.47 -15.62
N ALA A 81 -69.16 -44.94 -16.02
CA ALA A 81 -68.11 -45.40 -15.09
C ALA A 81 -66.75 -44.81 -15.50
N ALA A 82 -66.14 -44.05 -14.58
CA ALA A 82 -64.86 -43.38 -14.80
C ALA A 82 -63.67 -44.25 -14.35
N ALA A 83 -62.59 -44.23 -15.13
CA ALA A 83 -61.29 -44.73 -14.73
C ALA A 83 -60.58 -43.72 -13.80
N PRO A 84 -59.52 -44.14 -13.07
CA PRO A 84 -58.69 -43.21 -12.31
C PRO A 84 -58.13 -42.11 -13.21
N ASN A 85 -58.13 -40.87 -12.70
CA ASN A 85 -57.59 -39.73 -13.43
C ASN A 85 -56.08 -39.88 -13.64
N ILE A 86 -55.62 -39.54 -14.84
CA ILE A 86 -54.18 -39.43 -15.15
C ILE A 86 -53.83 -37.97 -15.40
N SER A 87 -52.64 -37.53 -14.98
CA SER A 87 -52.15 -36.17 -15.27
C SER A 87 -51.02 -36.19 -16.29
N GLY A 88 -50.92 -35.13 -17.09
CA GLY A 88 -49.94 -34.98 -18.16
C GLY A 88 -49.62 -33.51 -18.40
N TRP A 89 -48.38 -33.24 -18.83
CA TRP A 89 -47.86 -31.88 -19.04
C TRP A 89 -47.68 -31.58 -20.52
N THR A 90 -48.10 -30.39 -20.94
CA THR A 90 -47.70 -29.80 -22.22
C THR A 90 -46.29 -29.21 -22.11
N THR A 91 -45.49 -29.25 -23.17
CA THR A 91 -44.13 -28.69 -23.12
C THR A 91 -44.17 -27.16 -23.01
N PRO A 92 -43.20 -26.53 -22.32
CA PRO A 92 -43.16 -25.08 -22.22
C PRO A 92 -42.77 -24.46 -23.56
N SER A 93 -43.40 -23.34 -23.92
CA SER A 93 -42.94 -22.52 -25.05
C SER A 93 -41.83 -21.58 -24.63
N VAL A 94 -40.82 -21.39 -25.48
CA VAL A 94 -39.77 -20.38 -25.27
C VAL A 94 -40.17 -19.03 -25.86
N PRO A 95 -39.70 -17.91 -25.28
CA PRO A 95 -39.92 -16.60 -25.87
C PRO A 95 -39.34 -16.49 -27.27
N LYS A 96 -40.03 -15.71 -28.10
CA LYS A 96 -39.53 -15.28 -29.40
C LYS A 96 -38.79 -13.94 -29.23
N ASN A 97 -37.88 -13.65 -30.16
CA ASN A 97 -37.15 -12.38 -30.23
C ASN A 97 -36.25 -12.11 -29.01
N LEU A 98 -35.46 -13.09 -28.58
CA LEU A 98 -34.39 -12.85 -27.61
C LEU A 98 -33.37 -11.88 -28.23
N SER A 99 -33.13 -10.77 -27.56
CA SER A 99 -32.11 -9.78 -27.92
C SER A 99 -31.31 -9.40 -26.70
N ALA A 100 -30.06 -9.00 -26.93
CA ALA A 100 -29.15 -8.57 -25.89
C ALA A 100 -28.31 -7.42 -26.42
N VAL A 101 -28.22 -6.36 -25.63
CA VAL A 101 -27.49 -5.13 -25.95
C VAL A 101 -26.54 -4.84 -24.80
N ALA A 102 -25.26 -4.63 -25.12
CA ALA A 102 -24.30 -4.14 -24.14
C ALA A 102 -24.65 -2.68 -23.78
N GLU A 103 -24.90 -2.42 -22.50
CA GLU A 103 -25.13 -1.07 -21.99
C GLU A 103 -23.93 -0.69 -21.12
N GLY A 104 -23.07 0.21 -21.62
CA GLY A 104 -21.84 0.58 -20.94
C GLY A 104 -20.79 -0.54 -20.90
N ASN A 105 -19.86 -0.45 -19.95
CA ASN A 105 -18.66 -1.30 -19.95
C ASN A 105 -18.82 -2.67 -19.26
N ASN A 106 -19.82 -2.83 -18.39
CA ASN A 106 -19.91 -4.00 -17.50
C ASN A 106 -21.36 -4.49 -17.35
N THR A 107 -22.28 -4.01 -18.20
CA THR A 107 -23.68 -4.38 -18.13
C THR A 107 -24.26 -4.74 -19.49
N MET A 108 -25.22 -5.66 -19.49
CA MET A 108 -25.92 -6.10 -20.70
C MET A 108 -27.40 -6.20 -20.40
N LEU A 109 -28.20 -5.50 -21.20
CA LEU A 109 -29.64 -5.56 -21.14
C LEU A 109 -30.12 -6.65 -22.10
N ILE A 110 -30.77 -7.67 -21.54
CA ILE A 110 -31.38 -8.76 -22.30
C ILE A 110 -32.88 -8.54 -22.31
N SER A 111 -33.53 -8.66 -23.48
CA SER A 111 -34.97 -8.53 -23.62
C SER A 111 -35.56 -9.61 -24.53
N TRP A 112 -36.80 -10.00 -24.27
CA TRP A 112 -37.52 -11.02 -25.03
C TRP A 112 -39.03 -10.73 -25.09
N GLY A 113 -39.71 -11.32 -26.08
CA GLY A 113 -41.17 -11.20 -26.21
C GLY A 113 -41.94 -11.90 -25.09
N SER A 114 -43.14 -11.43 -24.77
CA SER A 114 -44.01 -12.08 -23.78
C SER A 114 -44.35 -13.52 -24.18
N VAL A 115 -44.26 -14.45 -23.23
CA VAL A 115 -44.67 -15.86 -23.44
C VAL A 115 -46.05 -16.08 -22.82
N SER A 116 -46.93 -16.75 -23.55
CA SER A 116 -48.24 -17.18 -23.09
C SER A 116 -48.14 -18.45 -22.24
N GLY A 117 -48.42 -18.34 -20.94
CA GLY A 117 -48.46 -19.44 -19.97
C GLY A 117 -47.90 -19.03 -18.59
N GLN A 118 -48.24 -19.77 -17.53
CA GLN A 118 -47.79 -19.47 -16.16
C GLN A 118 -46.32 -19.88 -16.00
N HIS A 119 -45.47 -18.86 -15.81
CA HIS A 119 -44.01 -18.94 -15.66
C HIS A 119 -43.64 -19.41 -14.26
N ASP A 120 -43.59 -20.72 -14.03
CA ASP A 120 -43.11 -21.21 -12.74
C ASP A 120 -41.58 -21.35 -12.67
N ASP A 121 -40.85 -21.58 -13.77
CA ASP A 121 -39.38 -21.63 -13.72
C ASP A 121 -38.71 -21.36 -15.09
N CYS A 122 -38.77 -20.12 -15.60
CA CYS A 122 -37.88 -19.70 -16.68
C CYS A 122 -36.56 -19.18 -16.10
N GLN A 123 -35.45 -19.63 -16.67
CA GLN A 123 -34.09 -19.38 -16.22
C GLN A 123 -33.26 -18.84 -17.39
N LEU A 124 -32.51 -17.79 -17.09
CA LEU A 124 -31.57 -17.18 -18.00
C LEU A 124 -30.19 -17.76 -17.77
N TRP A 125 -29.59 -18.26 -18.84
CA TRP A 125 -28.26 -18.87 -18.84
C TRP A 125 -27.28 -17.94 -19.52
N LEU A 126 -26.19 -17.63 -18.82
CA LEU A 126 -25.04 -16.91 -19.37
C LEU A 126 -23.84 -17.87 -19.40
N ARG A 127 -23.23 -18.00 -20.56
CA ARG A 127 -22.03 -18.81 -20.76
C ARG A 127 -20.83 -17.92 -21.09
N ASP A 128 -19.78 -18.09 -20.29
CA ASP A 128 -18.46 -17.51 -20.56
C ASP A 128 -17.60 -18.54 -21.33
N PRO A 129 -16.99 -18.19 -22.47
CA PRO A 129 -16.22 -19.11 -23.29
C PRO A 129 -14.95 -19.67 -22.61
N ARG A 130 -14.43 -19.04 -21.55
CA ARG A 130 -13.20 -19.51 -20.87
C ARG A 130 -13.46 -20.35 -19.62
N ASN A 131 -14.68 -20.32 -19.10
CA ASN A 131 -15.09 -21.14 -17.97
C ASN A 131 -15.86 -22.35 -18.48
N SER A 132 -15.17 -23.46 -18.70
CA SER A 132 -15.75 -24.72 -19.18
C SER A 132 -16.58 -25.46 -18.13
N THR A 133 -16.75 -24.93 -16.92
CA THR A 133 -17.20 -25.72 -15.76
C THR A 133 -18.59 -25.46 -15.22
N LEU A 134 -19.38 -24.48 -15.70
CA LEU A 134 -20.88 -24.43 -15.65
C LEU A 134 -21.39 -23.02 -16.05
N PRO A 135 -22.45 -22.90 -16.87
CA PRO A 135 -23.07 -21.61 -17.19
C PRO A 135 -23.75 -20.97 -15.97
N TRP A 136 -23.70 -19.64 -15.86
CA TRP A 136 -24.37 -18.89 -14.79
C TRP A 136 -25.87 -18.89 -15.00
N ARG A 137 -26.61 -19.15 -13.91
CA ARG A 137 -28.06 -19.30 -13.92
C ARG A 137 -28.71 -18.16 -13.16
N HIS A 138 -29.59 -17.43 -13.84
CA HIS A 138 -30.35 -16.32 -13.26
C HIS A 138 -31.84 -16.67 -13.26
N THR A 139 -32.47 -16.61 -12.08
CA THR A 139 -33.91 -16.82 -11.92
C THR A 139 -34.66 -15.57 -12.32
N LEU A 140 -35.71 -15.73 -13.13
CA LEU A 140 -36.54 -14.61 -13.58
C LEU A 140 -37.80 -14.47 -12.73
N GLY A 141 -38.26 -13.22 -12.57
CA GLY A 141 -39.54 -12.93 -11.96
C GLY A 141 -40.72 -13.26 -12.89
N ARG A 142 -41.88 -13.56 -12.31
CA ARG A 142 -43.12 -13.81 -13.08
C ARG A 142 -43.44 -12.60 -13.96
N GLY A 143 -43.63 -12.83 -15.27
CA GLY A 143 -43.96 -11.77 -16.24
C GLY A 143 -42.79 -10.86 -16.63
N GLN A 144 -41.56 -11.17 -16.19
CA GLN A 144 -40.37 -10.43 -16.59
C GLN A 144 -40.08 -10.65 -18.09
N VAL A 145 -39.88 -9.54 -18.83
CA VAL A 145 -39.54 -9.53 -20.27
C VAL A 145 -38.16 -8.95 -20.57
N GLN A 146 -37.50 -8.44 -19.53
CA GLN A 146 -36.15 -7.86 -19.62
C GLN A 146 -35.35 -8.13 -18.36
N HIS A 147 -34.05 -8.32 -18.49
CA HIS A 147 -33.13 -8.56 -17.39
C HIS A 147 -31.79 -7.87 -17.65
N LEU A 148 -31.31 -7.15 -16.65
CA LEU A 148 -30.02 -6.45 -16.69
C LEU A 148 -28.97 -7.30 -15.99
N LEU A 149 -28.01 -7.81 -16.75
CA LEU A 149 -26.83 -8.47 -16.19
C LEU A 149 -25.76 -7.43 -15.86
N ARG A 150 -25.09 -7.60 -14.72
CA ARG A 150 -23.99 -6.75 -14.23
C ARG A 150 -22.80 -7.63 -13.88
N GLY A 151 -21.58 -7.08 -13.96
CA GLY A 151 -20.37 -7.82 -13.63
C GLY A 151 -19.80 -8.63 -14.81
N LEU A 152 -20.13 -8.26 -16.05
CA LEU A 152 -19.57 -8.79 -17.28
C LEU A 152 -18.20 -8.18 -17.59
N ILE A 153 -17.23 -9.01 -17.93
CA ILE A 153 -15.86 -8.56 -18.17
C ILE A 153 -15.75 -7.97 -19.59
N PRO A 154 -15.35 -6.68 -19.74
CA PRO A 154 -15.09 -6.06 -21.03
C PRO A 154 -14.05 -6.84 -21.85
N GLY A 155 -14.20 -6.89 -23.17
CA GLY A 155 -13.27 -7.61 -24.07
C GLY A 155 -13.53 -9.12 -24.21
N ARG A 156 -14.73 -9.61 -23.85
CA ARG A 156 -15.14 -11.02 -23.98
C ARG A 156 -16.38 -11.21 -24.86
N ASN A 157 -16.56 -12.42 -25.38
CA ASN A 157 -17.77 -12.85 -26.09
C ASN A 157 -18.63 -13.72 -25.19
N TYR A 158 -19.72 -13.17 -24.67
CA TYR A 158 -20.68 -13.95 -23.87
C TYR A 158 -21.69 -14.66 -24.76
N SER A 159 -22.31 -15.71 -24.25
CA SER A 159 -23.45 -16.36 -24.90
C SER A 159 -24.63 -16.46 -23.94
N VAL A 160 -25.80 -16.03 -24.38
CA VAL A 160 -27.03 -15.97 -23.57
C VAL A 160 -28.08 -16.90 -24.16
N SER A 161 -28.73 -17.71 -23.33
CA SER A 161 -29.93 -18.46 -23.72
C SER A 161 -30.98 -18.42 -22.61
N LEU A 162 -32.25 -18.58 -22.99
CA LEU A 162 -33.35 -18.67 -22.04
C LEU A 162 -33.97 -20.06 -22.09
N SER A 163 -34.09 -20.73 -20.94
CA SER A 163 -34.77 -22.01 -20.81
C SER A 163 -35.98 -21.92 -19.90
N CYS A 164 -37.09 -22.53 -20.28
CA CYS A 164 -38.27 -22.65 -19.43
C CYS A 164 -38.56 -24.12 -19.12
N VAL A 165 -39.02 -24.39 -17.90
CA VAL A 165 -39.34 -25.74 -17.40
C VAL A 165 -40.82 -25.82 -17.05
N ALA A 166 -41.48 -26.94 -17.39
CA ALA A 166 -42.82 -27.29 -16.97
C ALA A 166 -42.91 -28.79 -16.71
N GLY A 167 -43.10 -29.17 -15.44
CA GLY A 167 -43.02 -30.57 -15.01
C GLY A 167 -41.69 -31.21 -15.43
N PRO A 168 -41.69 -32.37 -16.13
CA PRO A 168 -40.48 -33.03 -16.59
C PRO A 168 -39.91 -32.45 -17.91
N TYR A 169 -40.56 -31.45 -18.51
CA TYR A 169 -40.18 -30.90 -19.81
C TYR A 169 -39.46 -29.58 -19.69
N TRP A 170 -38.49 -29.35 -20.58
CA TRP A 170 -37.81 -28.08 -20.72
C TRP A 170 -37.63 -27.72 -22.19
N SER A 171 -37.54 -26.43 -22.48
CA SER A 171 -37.26 -25.90 -23.82
C SER A 171 -36.35 -24.69 -23.69
N SER A 172 -35.41 -24.50 -24.62
CA SER A 172 -34.43 -23.40 -24.61
C SER A 172 -34.38 -22.67 -25.95
N THR A 173 -34.09 -21.38 -25.92
CA THR A 173 -33.72 -20.62 -27.11
C THR A 173 -32.34 -21.05 -27.61
N GLU A 174 -32.06 -20.77 -28.88
CA GLU A 174 -30.69 -20.82 -29.41
C GLU A 174 -29.78 -19.84 -28.64
N PRO A 175 -28.50 -20.19 -28.41
CA PRO A 175 -27.58 -19.30 -27.73
C PRO A 175 -27.25 -18.05 -28.58
N LEU A 176 -27.48 -16.86 -28.03
CA LEU A 176 -27.16 -15.58 -28.64
C LEU A 176 -25.77 -15.13 -28.20
N ALA A 177 -24.83 -14.97 -29.14
CA ALA A 177 -23.51 -14.43 -28.84
C ALA A 177 -23.54 -12.90 -28.72
N VAL A 178 -22.95 -12.37 -27.65
CA VAL A 178 -22.92 -10.93 -27.35
C VAL A 178 -21.50 -10.52 -26.99
N PRO A 179 -20.82 -9.74 -27.86
CA PRO A 179 -19.48 -9.24 -27.59
C PRO A 179 -19.53 -8.01 -26.68
N MET A 180 -18.69 -7.98 -25.65
CA MET A 180 -18.48 -6.80 -24.79
C MET A 180 -17.28 -6.00 -25.29
N GLU A 181 -17.48 -4.71 -25.56
CA GLU A 181 -16.39 -3.80 -25.94
C GLU A 181 -15.35 -3.69 -24.80
N PRO A 182 -14.04 -3.66 -25.11
CA PRO A 182 -13.01 -3.41 -24.11
C PRO A 182 -13.04 -1.96 -23.63
N ASN A 183 -12.56 -1.73 -22.42
CA ASN A 183 -12.44 -0.37 -21.89
C ASN A 183 -11.28 0.41 -22.56
N PRO A 184 -11.44 1.72 -22.81
CA PRO A 184 -10.35 2.58 -23.27
C PRO A 184 -9.25 2.67 -22.22
N VAL A 185 -8.01 2.92 -22.65
CA VAL A 185 -6.88 3.21 -21.75
C VAL A 185 -7.10 4.52 -20.98
N GLU A 186 -6.48 4.64 -19.81
CA GLU A 186 -6.54 5.84 -18.96
C GLU A 186 -5.16 6.48 -18.80
N ASP A 187 -5.11 7.76 -18.43
CA ASP A 187 -3.87 8.50 -18.09
C ASP A 187 -2.70 8.37 -19.09
N VAL A 188 -2.99 8.47 -20.40
CA VAL A 188 -1.93 8.36 -21.44
C VAL A 188 -0.93 9.51 -21.30
N GLN A 189 0.33 9.20 -20.97
CA GLN A 189 1.42 10.17 -20.91
C GLN A 189 2.40 9.97 -22.06
N CYS A 190 3.11 11.04 -22.38
CA CYS A 190 4.06 11.09 -23.48
C CYS A 190 5.30 11.87 -23.07
N LEU A 191 6.44 11.19 -23.14
CA LEU A 191 7.76 11.71 -22.81
C LEU A 191 8.56 11.86 -24.12
N PRO A 192 8.80 13.12 -24.56
CA PRO A 192 9.41 13.34 -25.86
C PRO A 192 10.94 13.39 -25.82
N GLU A 193 11.56 12.79 -26.85
CA GLU A 193 12.98 12.89 -27.18
C GLU A 193 13.15 13.49 -28.58
N SER A 194 14.41 13.67 -29.02
CA SER A 194 14.71 14.34 -30.28
C SER A 194 14.30 13.52 -31.51
N ARG A 195 14.33 12.20 -31.43
CA ARG A 195 13.90 11.28 -32.52
C ARG A 195 13.01 10.14 -32.03
N SER A 196 12.48 10.27 -30.83
CA SER A 196 11.70 9.23 -30.15
C SER A 196 10.59 9.84 -29.30
N LEU A 197 9.52 9.07 -29.08
CA LEU A 197 8.48 9.38 -28.10
C LEU A 197 8.25 8.12 -27.26
N TYR A 198 8.39 8.24 -25.94
CA TYR A 198 8.05 7.18 -25.01
C TYR A 198 6.64 7.42 -24.45
N LEU A 199 5.79 6.40 -24.54
CA LEU A 199 4.38 6.44 -24.15
C LEU A 199 4.15 5.47 -23.01
N ASN A 200 3.37 5.90 -22.02
CA ASN A 200 2.84 5.03 -20.98
C ASN A 200 1.35 5.33 -20.76
N TRP A 201 0.60 4.36 -20.24
CA TRP A 201 -0.81 4.55 -19.87
C TRP A 201 -1.23 3.58 -18.78
N THR A 202 -2.34 3.89 -18.11
CA THR A 202 -2.97 3.01 -17.13
C THR A 202 -3.87 2.00 -17.85
N THR A 203 -3.73 0.72 -17.50
CA THR A 203 -4.57 -0.37 -18.00
C THR A 203 -5.95 -0.34 -17.34
N SER A 204 -7.01 -0.28 -18.14
CA SER A 204 -8.38 -0.34 -17.64
C SER A 204 -8.83 -1.76 -17.32
N PRO A 205 -9.76 -1.96 -16.35
CA PRO A 205 -10.26 -3.28 -16.00
C PRO A 205 -10.92 -3.96 -17.20
N GLY A 206 -10.53 -5.20 -17.50
CA GLY A 206 -11.04 -5.95 -18.65
C GLY A 206 -10.02 -6.96 -19.16
N ASP A 207 -10.45 -7.81 -20.09
CA ASP A 207 -9.56 -8.78 -20.71
C ASP A 207 -8.93 -8.19 -21.97
N VAL A 208 -7.67 -7.77 -21.82
CA VAL A 208 -6.87 -7.15 -22.87
C VAL A 208 -5.98 -8.20 -23.52
N GLU A 209 -5.98 -8.24 -24.85
CA GLU A 209 -5.05 -9.02 -25.67
C GLU A 209 -3.80 -8.22 -25.99
N ALA A 210 -3.99 -6.96 -26.42
CA ALA A 210 -2.92 -6.02 -26.75
C ALA A 210 -3.44 -4.58 -26.76
N TYR A 211 -2.55 -3.61 -26.93
CA TYR A 211 -2.88 -2.23 -27.22
C TYR A 211 -2.43 -1.87 -28.63
N GLU A 212 -3.31 -1.23 -29.38
CA GLU A 212 -3.00 -0.71 -30.70
C GLU A 212 -2.67 0.79 -30.59
N VAL A 213 -1.43 1.15 -30.93
CA VAL A 213 -0.92 2.52 -30.95
C VAL A 213 -0.76 2.95 -32.41
N VAL A 214 -1.52 3.96 -32.82
CA VAL A 214 -1.45 4.56 -34.15
C VAL A 214 -0.80 5.93 -34.05
N THR A 215 0.30 6.13 -34.75
CA THR A 215 1.05 7.39 -34.79
C THR A 215 0.97 8.01 -36.17
N GLU A 216 0.59 9.29 -36.23
CA GLU A 216 0.46 10.06 -37.47
C GLU A 216 1.20 11.39 -37.32
N ARG A 217 2.09 11.73 -38.27
CA ARG A 217 2.77 13.03 -38.26
C ARG A 217 1.81 14.14 -38.70
N LEU A 218 1.71 15.21 -37.92
CA LEU A 218 0.96 16.40 -38.26
C LEU A 218 1.84 17.31 -39.13
N SER A 219 1.41 17.59 -40.36
CA SER A 219 2.09 18.50 -41.29
C SER A 219 1.05 19.26 -42.13
N ASP A 220 1.41 20.44 -42.64
CA ASP A 220 0.53 21.29 -43.47
C ASP A 220 0.28 20.73 -44.90
N GLY A 221 0.78 19.51 -45.20
CA GLY A 221 0.57 18.78 -46.46
C GLY A 221 -0.30 17.53 -46.29
N PRO A 222 -0.47 16.70 -47.35
CA PRO A 222 -1.23 15.45 -47.23
C PRO A 222 -0.63 14.54 -46.14
N PRO A 223 -1.47 13.79 -45.39
CA PRO A 223 -1.03 12.98 -44.25
C PRO A 223 0.00 11.96 -44.71
N THR A 224 1.22 12.08 -44.19
CA THR A 224 2.37 11.30 -44.58
C THR A 224 2.83 10.45 -43.40
N PHE A 225 2.72 9.13 -43.58
CA PHE A 225 3.07 8.03 -42.67
C PHE A 225 2.17 7.86 -41.42
N LYS A 226 1.39 6.77 -41.44
CA LYS A 226 0.70 6.19 -40.29
C LYS A 226 1.46 4.94 -39.85
N TYR A 227 1.96 4.95 -38.62
CA TYR A 227 2.59 3.77 -38.01
C TYR A 227 1.59 3.13 -37.06
N VAL A 228 1.36 1.83 -37.18
CA VAL A 228 0.48 1.05 -36.30
C VAL A 228 1.31 0.02 -35.58
N MET A 229 1.32 0.08 -34.26
CA MET A 229 2.01 -0.86 -33.38
C MET A 229 0.98 -1.61 -32.54
N SER A 230 1.15 -2.92 -32.39
CA SER A 230 0.44 -3.70 -31.37
C SER A 230 1.43 -4.04 -30.26
N VAL A 231 1.14 -3.60 -29.03
CA VAL A 231 2.00 -3.81 -27.87
C VAL A 231 1.30 -4.65 -26.79
N PRO A 232 1.99 -5.62 -26.17
CA PRO A 232 1.39 -6.47 -25.13
C PRO A 232 1.38 -5.81 -23.75
N MET A 233 2.10 -4.70 -23.58
CA MET A 233 2.29 -3.99 -22.31
C MET A 233 1.70 -2.58 -22.39
N SER A 234 1.49 -1.94 -21.25
CA SER A 234 0.91 -0.59 -21.16
C SER A 234 1.93 0.54 -21.38
N GLU A 235 2.91 0.28 -22.26
CA GLU A 235 3.97 1.19 -22.65
C GLU A 235 4.38 0.93 -24.10
N ALA A 236 4.82 1.98 -24.79
CA ALA A 236 5.35 1.87 -26.15
C ALA A 236 6.45 2.92 -26.38
N SER A 237 7.52 2.51 -27.06
CA SER A 237 8.56 3.43 -27.55
C SER A 237 8.41 3.59 -29.06
N LEU A 238 8.25 4.83 -29.52
CA LEU A 238 8.19 5.19 -30.93
C LEU A 238 9.54 5.77 -31.34
N GLU A 239 10.28 5.07 -32.20
CA GLU A 239 11.62 5.50 -32.65
C GLU A 239 11.61 5.95 -34.12
N GLY A 240 12.66 6.67 -34.54
CA GLY A 240 12.84 7.10 -35.93
C GLY A 240 11.93 8.27 -36.33
N LEU A 241 11.46 9.04 -35.36
CA LEU A 241 10.65 10.23 -35.58
C LEU A 241 11.53 11.41 -36.00
N GLY A 242 10.95 12.35 -36.74
CA GLY A 242 11.63 13.58 -37.12
C GLY A 242 11.77 14.50 -35.90
N PRO A 243 12.91 15.20 -35.72
CA PRO A 243 13.06 16.17 -34.65
C PRO A 243 12.10 17.36 -34.83
N ASN A 244 11.77 18.01 -33.72
CA ASN A 244 10.91 19.19 -33.66
C ASN A 244 9.61 19.04 -34.49
N SER A 245 8.92 17.90 -34.35
CA SER A 245 7.76 17.55 -35.16
C SER A 245 6.60 17.10 -34.29
N SER A 246 5.38 17.52 -34.66
CA SER A 246 4.15 17.13 -33.97
C SER A 246 3.57 15.83 -34.52
N TYR A 247 3.13 14.96 -33.61
CA TYR A 247 2.55 13.66 -33.90
C TYR A 247 1.22 13.51 -33.17
N ARG A 248 0.20 13.06 -33.90
CA ARG A 248 -1.07 12.58 -33.33
C ARG A 248 -0.92 11.10 -33.00
N ILE A 249 -1.15 10.76 -31.75
CA ILE A 249 -1.03 9.41 -31.23
C ILE A 249 -2.41 8.97 -30.77
N VAL A 250 -2.84 7.82 -31.25
CA VAL A 250 -4.15 7.23 -30.98
C VAL A 250 -3.92 5.86 -30.35
N VAL A 251 -4.32 5.68 -29.09
CA VAL A 251 -4.16 4.43 -28.35
C VAL A 251 -5.53 3.79 -28.15
N SER A 252 -5.66 2.52 -28.50
CA SER A 252 -6.88 1.74 -28.27
C SER A 252 -6.56 0.38 -27.65
N THR A 253 -7.45 -0.09 -26.78
CA THR A 253 -7.35 -1.41 -26.15
C THR A 253 -7.96 -2.44 -27.09
N VAL A 254 -7.21 -3.50 -27.39
CA VAL A 254 -7.72 -4.67 -28.12
C VAL A 254 -8.07 -5.74 -27.11
N GLY A 255 -9.35 -6.07 -26.99
CA GLY A 255 -9.80 -7.15 -26.11
C GLY A 255 -9.55 -8.52 -26.72
N MET A 256 -9.61 -9.57 -25.90
CA MET A 256 -9.45 -10.96 -26.36
C MET A 256 -10.58 -11.46 -27.28
N ASN A 257 -11.63 -10.66 -27.47
CA ASN A 257 -12.63 -10.85 -28.50
C ASN A 257 -12.29 -10.13 -29.82
N THR A 258 -11.07 -9.60 -29.96
CA THR A 258 -10.57 -8.82 -31.11
C THR A 258 -11.27 -7.47 -31.35
N MET A 259 -12.16 -7.06 -30.45
CA MET A 259 -12.79 -5.74 -30.55
C MET A 259 -11.86 -4.66 -30.02
N ARG A 260 -11.98 -3.45 -30.58
CA ARG A 260 -11.23 -2.26 -30.14
C ARG A 260 -12.10 -1.42 -29.22
N SER A 261 -11.51 -0.88 -28.17
CA SER A 261 -12.15 0.15 -27.35
C SER A 261 -12.31 1.46 -28.14
N GLN A 262 -13.05 2.41 -27.56
CA GLN A 262 -12.91 3.80 -27.96
C GLN A 262 -11.42 4.21 -27.85
N ALA A 263 -10.93 4.93 -28.87
CA ALA A 263 -9.53 5.30 -28.93
C ALA A 263 -9.26 6.63 -28.21
N VAL A 264 -8.19 6.68 -27.42
CA VAL A 264 -7.71 7.89 -26.77
C VAL A 264 -6.68 8.56 -27.67
N THR A 265 -6.91 9.83 -28.00
CA THR A 265 -6.03 10.60 -28.89
C THR A 265 -5.27 11.66 -28.12
N LEU A 266 -3.94 11.73 -28.29
CA LEU A 266 -3.13 12.85 -27.84
C LEU A 266 -2.24 13.42 -28.96
N ILE A 267 -1.71 14.61 -28.70
CA ILE A 267 -0.72 15.26 -29.57
C ILE A 267 0.60 15.37 -28.79
N CYS A 268 1.68 14.85 -29.37
CA CYS A 268 3.02 14.90 -28.82
C CYS A 268 3.99 15.59 -29.79
N ASN A 269 4.95 16.33 -29.26
CA ASN A 269 5.98 17.00 -30.06
C ASN A 269 7.34 16.43 -29.71
N THR A 270 8.11 15.98 -30.70
CA THR A 270 9.53 15.60 -30.50
C THR A 270 10.37 16.84 -30.20
N THR A 271 11.47 16.67 -29.47
CA THR A 271 12.37 17.77 -29.11
C THR A 271 13.35 18.09 -30.25
N VAL A 272 14.08 19.20 -30.13
CA VAL A 272 15.10 19.61 -31.12
C VAL A 272 16.33 18.72 -30.95
N GLU A 273 16.90 18.26 -32.07
CA GLU A 273 18.13 17.46 -32.07
C GLU A 273 19.36 18.36 -31.88
N ALA A 274 20.12 18.13 -30.80
CA ALA A 274 21.34 18.89 -30.52
C ALA A 274 22.51 18.36 -31.38
N LEU A 275 23.06 19.21 -32.26
CA LEU A 275 24.29 18.93 -33.01
C LEU A 275 25.53 19.36 -32.20
N PRO A 276 26.68 18.68 -32.33
CA PRO A 276 27.91 19.06 -31.64
C PRO A 276 28.51 20.37 -32.23
N PRO A 277 29.11 21.24 -31.42
CA PRO A 277 29.59 22.55 -31.87
C PRO A 277 30.92 22.55 -32.64
N PRO A 278 31.15 23.59 -33.46
CA PRO A 278 32.44 23.87 -34.08
C PRO A 278 33.48 24.38 -33.06
N LEU A 279 34.74 24.01 -33.27
CA LEU A 279 35.90 24.54 -32.54
C LEU A 279 36.19 25.99 -32.99
N ARG A 280 35.74 26.98 -32.23
CA ARG A 280 36.35 28.32 -32.21
C ARG A 280 36.83 28.65 -30.81
N ALA A 281 38.10 29.01 -30.72
CA ALA A 281 38.83 29.27 -29.49
C ALA A 281 39.17 30.76 -29.46
N ASP A 282 38.50 31.54 -28.61
CA ASP A 282 38.94 32.88 -28.25
C ASP A 282 38.69 33.11 -26.75
N ILE A 283 39.75 33.38 -26.00
CA ILE A 283 39.77 33.50 -24.54
C ILE A 283 38.94 34.73 -24.10
N PHE A 284 37.96 34.55 -23.20
CA PHE A 284 37.17 35.66 -22.63
C PHE A 284 37.94 36.40 -21.51
N GLN A 285 37.66 37.70 -21.34
CA GLN A 285 38.38 38.56 -20.40
C GLN A 285 37.82 38.48 -18.97
N VAL A 286 38.72 38.38 -17.98
CA VAL A 286 38.41 38.47 -16.55
C VAL A 286 39.19 39.65 -15.97
N GLU A 287 38.49 40.59 -15.33
CA GLU A 287 39.11 41.75 -14.69
C GLU A 287 39.67 41.41 -13.29
N ALA A 288 40.60 42.25 -12.81
CA ALA A 288 41.32 42.07 -11.53
C ALA A 288 40.41 41.98 -10.28
N SER A 289 39.13 42.31 -10.38
CA SER A 289 38.13 42.22 -9.30
C SER A 289 37.23 40.97 -9.39
N SER A 290 37.71 39.86 -9.96
CA SER A 290 36.93 38.63 -10.14
C SER A 290 35.62 38.85 -10.92
N THR A 291 35.66 39.77 -11.89
CA THR A 291 34.51 40.11 -12.73
C THR A 291 34.67 39.49 -14.11
N VAL A 292 33.72 38.66 -14.50
CA VAL A 292 33.70 37.94 -15.79
C VAL A 292 32.94 38.76 -16.82
N ILE A 293 33.53 38.96 -18.00
CA ILE A 293 32.89 39.69 -19.11
C ILE A 293 32.33 38.69 -20.12
N ILE A 294 31.02 38.73 -20.33
CA ILE A 294 30.30 37.95 -21.35
C ILE A 294 30.04 38.87 -22.54
N SER A 295 30.43 38.48 -23.75
CA SER A 295 30.12 39.22 -24.98
C SER A 295 29.00 38.53 -25.77
N SER A 296 28.22 39.31 -26.53
CA SER A 296 27.09 38.77 -27.30
C SER A 296 27.50 37.82 -28.42
N ASP A 297 28.75 37.88 -28.85
CA ASP A 297 29.36 37.05 -29.90
C ASP A 297 30.08 35.80 -29.36
N LEU A 298 30.11 35.61 -28.02
CA LEU A 298 30.86 34.52 -27.39
C LEU A 298 30.28 33.13 -27.70
N PHE A 299 28.98 33.04 -28.00
CA PHE A 299 28.29 31.79 -28.31
C PHE A 299 27.41 31.94 -29.56
N SER A 300 27.34 30.89 -30.37
CA SER A 300 26.45 30.81 -31.53
C SER A 300 25.03 30.41 -31.10
N GLU A 301 24.01 31.08 -31.64
CA GLU A 301 22.59 30.70 -31.47
C GLU A 301 22.12 29.64 -32.49
N GLU A 302 23.01 29.03 -33.27
CA GLU A 302 22.67 28.00 -34.27
C GLU A 302 21.96 26.77 -33.67
N ASN A 303 22.18 26.48 -32.38
CA ASN A 303 21.56 25.36 -31.65
C ASN A 303 20.29 25.76 -30.88
N GLY A 304 19.77 26.96 -31.12
CA GLY A 304 18.60 27.51 -30.45
C GLY A 304 18.90 28.85 -29.78
N GLN A 305 17.84 29.61 -29.49
CA GLN A 305 17.94 30.89 -28.81
C GLN A 305 18.49 30.69 -27.39
N ILE A 306 19.52 31.44 -27.03
CA ILE A 306 20.09 31.37 -25.69
C ILE A 306 19.11 32.09 -24.74
N GLU A 307 18.62 31.39 -23.72
CA GLU A 307 17.73 31.97 -22.71
C GLU A 307 18.49 32.38 -21.44
N TYR A 308 19.58 31.69 -21.08
CA TYR A 308 20.37 31.98 -19.89
C TYR A 308 21.88 31.84 -20.13
N TYR A 309 22.67 32.60 -19.38
CA TYR A 309 24.12 32.42 -19.22
C TYR A 309 24.44 32.06 -17.77
N GLY A 310 25.28 31.05 -17.57
CA GLY A 310 25.82 30.68 -16.27
C GLY A 310 27.29 31.01 -16.15
N VAL A 311 27.73 31.48 -14.99
CA VAL A 311 29.16 31.63 -14.65
C VAL A 311 29.51 30.60 -13.59
N ILE A 312 30.49 29.76 -13.91
CA ILE A 312 30.97 28.67 -13.08
C ILE A 312 32.34 29.07 -12.53
N ALA A 313 32.54 28.90 -11.22
CA ALA A 313 33.82 29.14 -10.56
C ALA A 313 34.41 27.81 -10.13
N THR A 314 35.71 27.61 -10.37
CA THR A 314 36.45 26.40 -9.99
C THR A 314 37.78 26.73 -9.34
N THR A 315 38.18 25.94 -8.35
CA THR A 315 39.55 25.92 -7.81
C THR A 315 40.40 24.81 -8.42
N ASN A 316 39.82 23.99 -9.31
CA ASN A 316 40.53 22.89 -9.96
C ASN A 316 41.25 23.38 -11.21
N GLU A 317 42.56 23.60 -11.07
CA GLU A 317 43.44 24.06 -12.15
C GLU A 317 43.52 23.09 -13.35
N SER A 318 43.23 21.80 -13.14
CA SER A 318 43.30 20.76 -14.17
C SER A 318 42.02 20.60 -14.99
N LEU A 319 40.91 21.26 -14.58
CA LEU A 319 39.63 21.12 -15.24
C LEU A 319 39.64 21.86 -16.59
N LEU A 320 39.47 21.11 -17.69
CA LEU A 320 39.50 21.66 -19.06
C LEU A 320 38.12 22.14 -19.53
N ARG A 321 37.02 21.51 -19.06
CA ARG A 321 35.63 21.95 -19.23
C ARG A 321 34.80 21.61 -17.99
N PRO A 322 33.85 22.46 -17.57
CA PRO A 322 32.86 22.13 -16.54
C PRO A 322 32.07 20.87 -16.89
N THR A 323 31.82 20.03 -15.89
CA THR A 323 30.99 18.82 -15.98
C THR A 323 29.53 19.14 -15.66
N GLU A 324 28.61 18.19 -15.92
CA GLU A 324 27.21 18.30 -15.50
C GLU A 324 27.09 18.47 -13.98
N GLU A 325 27.93 17.76 -13.21
CA GLU A 325 28.08 17.93 -11.76
C GLU A 325 28.50 19.36 -11.39
N SER A 326 29.37 20.01 -12.17
CA SER A 326 29.77 21.40 -11.92
C SER A 326 28.61 22.39 -12.06
N MET A 327 27.57 22.05 -12.83
CA MET A 327 26.42 22.92 -13.10
C MET A 327 25.26 22.71 -12.13
N SER A 328 25.21 21.56 -11.46
CA SER A 328 24.26 21.25 -10.39
C SER A 328 24.82 21.59 -9.00
N SER A 329 26.15 21.68 -8.85
CA SER A 329 26.82 22.07 -7.61
C SER A 329 26.62 23.55 -7.26
N THR A 330 26.31 23.83 -5.98
CA THR A 330 26.06 25.17 -5.45
C THR A 330 27.26 25.75 -4.72
N TRP A 331 27.25 27.06 -4.43
CA TRP A 331 28.29 27.68 -3.61
C TRP A 331 28.46 26.97 -2.26
N TYR A 332 27.38 26.48 -1.66
CA TYR A 332 27.46 25.73 -0.40
C TYR A 332 28.24 24.42 -0.54
N ASP A 333 28.01 23.69 -1.63
CA ASP A 333 28.66 22.41 -1.92
C ASP A 333 30.15 22.60 -2.21
N HIS A 334 30.53 23.71 -2.85
CA HIS A 334 31.94 24.08 -3.04
C HIS A 334 32.60 24.65 -1.78
N TYR A 335 31.89 25.50 -1.04
CA TYR A 335 32.48 26.21 0.10
C TYR A 335 32.64 25.32 1.32
N TYR A 336 31.65 24.45 1.59
CA TYR A 336 31.62 23.55 2.76
C TYR A 336 31.66 22.05 2.42
N GLY A 337 31.41 21.68 1.17
CA GLY A 337 31.49 20.29 0.70
C GLY A 337 32.84 19.97 0.07
N THR A 338 32.84 18.92 -0.78
CA THR A 338 34.03 18.39 -1.45
C THR A 338 34.10 18.77 -2.93
N GLU A 339 33.14 19.55 -3.41
CA GLU A 339 33.09 19.96 -4.82
C GLU A 339 34.12 21.05 -5.09
N ASP A 340 34.88 20.93 -6.17
CA ASP A 340 35.90 21.94 -6.55
C ASP A 340 35.34 23.03 -7.46
N SER A 341 34.10 22.86 -7.93
CA SER A 341 33.44 23.75 -8.90
C SER A 341 31.98 23.95 -8.54
N TYR A 342 31.46 25.15 -8.83
CA TYR A 342 30.03 25.44 -8.64
C TYR A 342 29.52 26.49 -9.61
N LEU A 343 28.21 26.47 -9.85
CA LEU A 343 27.50 27.52 -10.58
C LEU A 343 27.35 28.74 -9.66
N ALA A 344 28.13 29.79 -9.93
CA ALA A 344 28.16 31.00 -9.11
C ALA A 344 27.01 31.95 -9.43
N VAL A 345 26.71 32.12 -10.72
CA VAL A 345 25.64 33.02 -11.18
C VAL A 345 24.91 32.39 -12.36
N LEU A 346 23.59 32.53 -12.41
CA LEU A 346 22.76 32.22 -13.57
C LEU A 346 21.96 33.47 -13.94
N ILE A 347 22.10 33.95 -15.17
CA ILE A 347 21.55 35.22 -15.63
C ILE A 347 20.69 34.96 -16.87
N PRO A 348 19.44 35.49 -16.96
CA PRO A 348 18.69 35.51 -18.21
C PRO A 348 19.47 36.24 -19.31
N ASN A 349 19.34 35.83 -20.57
CA ASN A 349 20.11 36.37 -21.69
C ASN A 349 19.98 37.92 -21.76
N PRO A 350 21.06 38.67 -21.47
CA PRO A 350 21.01 40.12 -21.41
C PRO A 350 21.06 40.79 -22.80
N PHE A 351 21.27 40.02 -23.87
CA PHE A 351 21.46 40.50 -25.24
C PHE A 351 20.19 40.46 -26.10
N HIS A 352 19.03 40.11 -25.53
CA HIS A 352 17.76 40.15 -26.25
C HIS A 352 17.49 41.53 -26.89
N PRO A 353 17.03 41.60 -28.15
CA PRO A 353 16.78 42.86 -28.83
C PRO A 353 15.58 43.58 -28.22
N SER A 354 15.83 44.48 -27.28
CA SER A 354 14.85 45.50 -26.88
C SER A 354 15.00 46.73 -27.80
N PRO A 355 13.94 47.52 -28.03
CA PRO A 355 13.97 48.69 -28.94
C PRO A 355 14.88 49.85 -28.48
N ARG A 356 15.68 49.66 -27.42
CA ARG A 356 16.73 50.57 -26.96
C ARG A 356 18.02 49.75 -26.88
N SER A 357 19.03 50.16 -27.65
CA SER A 357 20.40 49.62 -27.74
C SER A 357 20.75 48.50 -26.74
N SER A 358 20.86 47.26 -27.23
CA SER A 358 21.42 46.13 -26.46
C SER A 358 22.92 46.35 -26.23
N PRO A 359 23.43 46.13 -25.01
CA PRO A 359 24.87 46.24 -24.74
C PRO A 359 25.63 45.11 -25.45
N GLU A 360 26.81 45.40 -26.03
CA GLU A 360 27.66 44.38 -26.68
C GLU A 360 28.34 43.44 -25.67
N THR A 361 28.49 43.88 -24.41
CA THR A 361 29.11 43.10 -23.32
C THR A 361 28.36 43.25 -22.00
N TRP A 362 28.41 42.20 -21.17
CA TRP A 362 27.78 42.13 -19.86
C TRP A 362 28.80 41.72 -18.78
N ARG A 363 28.85 42.49 -17.68
CA ARG A 363 29.86 42.29 -16.61
C ARG A 363 29.22 41.58 -15.43
N VAL A 364 29.78 40.43 -15.05
CA VAL A 364 29.28 39.58 -13.96
C VAL A 364 30.31 39.54 -12.83
N PRO A 365 30.10 40.27 -11.73
CA PRO A 365 30.98 40.19 -10.57
C PRO A 365 30.78 38.82 -9.90
N VAL A 366 31.85 38.11 -9.59
CA VAL A 366 31.79 36.82 -8.88
C VAL A 366 32.40 36.96 -7.48
N GLY A 367 31.75 36.41 -6.47
CA GLY A 367 32.26 36.42 -5.10
C GLY A 367 31.75 37.55 -4.20
N THR A 368 30.65 38.21 -4.56
CA THR A 368 30.22 39.46 -3.91
C THR A 368 29.08 39.28 -2.90
N GLU A 369 28.37 38.15 -2.88
CA GLU A 369 27.20 37.93 -2.03
C GLU A 369 27.51 37.13 -0.76
N GLU A 370 26.69 37.33 0.28
CA GLU A 370 26.71 36.50 1.50
C GLU A 370 25.60 35.45 1.42
N CYS A 371 25.97 34.22 1.01
CA CYS A 371 25.01 33.17 0.68
C CYS A 371 24.48 32.34 1.86
N GLY A 372 24.94 32.60 3.09
CA GLY A 372 24.49 31.88 4.28
C GLY A 372 24.64 30.36 4.15
N GLN A 373 23.59 29.59 4.53
CA GLN A 373 23.52 28.13 4.40
C GLN A 373 22.56 27.66 3.27
N SER A 374 22.23 28.54 2.33
CA SER A 374 21.32 28.20 1.24
C SER A 374 21.97 27.24 0.25
N ARG A 375 21.26 26.18 -0.15
CA ARG A 375 21.64 25.29 -1.26
C ARG A 375 20.98 25.70 -2.58
N ALA A 376 20.73 27.00 -2.75
CA ALA A 376 20.33 27.56 -4.04
C ALA A 376 21.56 28.18 -4.73
N THR A 377 21.50 28.34 -6.06
CA THR A 377 22.52 29.06 -6.83
C THR A 377 22.73 30.45 -6.22
N CYS A 378 23.97 30.78 -5.87
CA CYS A 378 24.28 32.00 -5.14
C CYS A 378 25.73 32.43 -5.36
N ASN A 379 25.95 33.73 -5.50
CA ASN A 379 27.22 34.32 -5.88
C ASN A 379 28.14 34.54 -4.66
N GLY A 380 28.35 33.48 -3.88
CA GLY A 380 28.92 33.59 -2.55
C GLY A 380 30.40 33.95 -2.54
N LYS A 381 30.86 34.54 -1.42
CA LYS A 381 32.26 34.94 -1.23
C LYS A 381 33.24 33.84 -1.62
N LEU A 382 34.24 34.22 -2.43
CA LEU A 382 35.34 33.34 -2.79
C LEU A 382 36.23 33.08 -1.56
N LYS A 383 36.75 31.86 -1.44
CA LYS A 383 37.68 31.50 -0.36
C LYS A 383 38.93 32.39 -0.44
N ALA A 384 39.34 32.95 0.69
CA ALA A 384 40.55 33.76 0.76
C ALA A 384 41.79 32.89 0.49
N ASN A 385 42.77 33.42 -0.25
CA ASN A 385 44.03 32.78 -0.63
C ASN A 385 43.92 31.57 -1.59
N GLU A 386 42.79 31.36 -2.25
CA GLU A 386 42.63 30.36 -3.31
C GLU A 386 42.67 31.00 -4.69
N GLN A 387 43.26 30.31 -5.69
CA GLN A 387 43.18 30.74 -7.09
C GLN A 387 41.91 30.16 -7.73
N TYR A 388 41.12 31.04 -8.34
CA TYR A 388 39.88 30.66 -9.01
C TYR A 388 40.01 30.86 -10.52
N ARG A 389 39.51 29.88 -11.27
CA ARG A 389 39.25 29.99 -12.71
C ARG A 389 37.75 30.07 -12.93
N PHE A 390 37.34 30.83 -13.94
CA PHE A 390 35.93 30.98 -14.28
C PHE A 390 35.64 30.31 -15.62
N SER A 391 34.40 29.87 -15.81
CA SER A 391 33.86 29.41 -17.07
C SER A 391 32.48 29.99 -17.31
N ILE A 392 32.13 30.24 -18.57
CA ILE A 392 30.80 30.71 -18.96
C ILE A 392 30.10 29.56 -19.68
N ALA A 393 28.84 29.29 -19.30
CA ALA A 393 27.94 28.35 -19.96
C ALA A 393 26.75 29.10 -20.56
N ALA A 394 26.24 28.66 -21.71
CA ALA A 394 25.01 29.16 -22.30
C ALA A 394 23.91 28.08 -22.25
N PHE A 395 22.67 28.47 -22.01
CA PHE A 395 21.53 27.56 -21.90
C PHE A 395 20.40 28.04 -22.79
N THR A 396 19.91 27.17 -23.67
CA THR A 396 18.67 27.38 -24.44
C THR A 396 17.43 27.09 -23.60
N LYS A 397 17.58 26.34 -22.50
CA LYS A 397 16.61 26.12 -21.43
C LYS A 397 17.34 25.59 -20.19
N TYR A 398 17.04 26.09 -19.00
CA TYR A 398 17.69 25.64 -17.75
C TYR A 398 16.76 24.72 -16.93
N ASP A 399 17.21 23.49 -16.63
CA ASP A 399 16.58 22.56 -15.67
C ASP A 399 17.60 22.18 -14.58
N PRO A 400 17.30 22.37 -13.29
CA PRO A 400 18.23 22.06 -12.20
C PRO A 400 18.48 20.56 -11.98
N VAL A 401 17.66 19.66 -12.54
CA VAL A 401 17.76 18.20 -12.35
C VAL A 401 18.53 17.53 -13.50
N ALA A 402 18.41 18.05 -14.72
CA ALA A 402 19.14 17.58 -15.89
C ALA A 402 19.37 18.75 -16.85
N PRO A 403 20.35 19.63 -16.57
CA PRO A 403 20.57 20.81 -17.39
C PRO A 403 20.98 20.36 -18.80
N ALA A 404 20.17 20.70 -19.81
CA ALA A 404 20.54 20.48 -21.21
C ALA A 404 21.65 21.47 -21.58
N VAL A 405 22.90 21.12 -21.30
CA VAL A 405 24.05 22.02 -21.48
C VAL A 405 24.38 22.20 -22.95
N THR A 406 24.77 23.43 -23.36
CA THR A 406 25.74 23.54 -24.45
C THR A 406 26.72 24.72 -24.25
N PHE A 407 28.02 24.39 -24.38
CA PHE A 407 29.20 25.26 -24.48
C PHE A 407 29.77 25.80 -23.17
N THR A 408 31.07 25.53 -22.94
CA THR A 408 31.83 26.01 -21.78
C THR A 408 33.30 26.18 -22.13
N MET A 409 33.94 27.24 -21.63
CA MET A 409 35.39 27.50 -21.79
C MET A 409 35.97 28.07 -20.48
N PHE A 410 37.23 27.75 -20.11
CA PHE A 410 37.89 28.36 -18.95
C PHE A 410 38.86 29.48 -19.34
N SER A 411 38.98 30.54 -18.53
CA SER A 411 40.06 31.53 -18.67
C SER A 411 41.42 30.91 -18.27
N ALA A 412 42.51 31.29 -18.93
CA ALA A 412 43.87 30.85 -18.59
C ALA A 412 44.46 31.67 -17.43
N ALA A 413 45.27 31.03 -16.57
CA ALA A 413 45.90 31.65 -15.41
C ALA A 413 46.93 32.70 -15.81
N GLY A 414 46.73 33.95 -15.36
CA GLY A 414 47.66 35.07 -15.52
C GLY A 414 48.39 35.38 -14.21
N SER A 415 49.71 35.35 -14.28
CA SER A 415 50.73 35.58 -13.24
C SER A 415 50.57 36.87 -12.43
N GLY A 416 50.88 36.80 -11.13
CA GLY A 416 50.88 37.94 -10.20
C GLY A 416 52.08 38.88 -10.31
N ALA A 417 51.92 40.04 -9.66
CA ALA A 417 52.89 41.06 -9.19
C ALA A 417 52.05 42.35 -8.95
N ASP A 418 52.20 43.23 -7.97
CA ASP A 418 53.20 43.45 -6.92
C ASP A 418 52.56 44.30 -5.81
N THR A 419 53.12 44.23 -4.60
CA THR A 419 52.82 45.13 -3.49
C THR A 419 53.65 46.42 -3.56
N THR A 420 53.22 47.42 -2.77
CA THR A 420 53.92 48.65 -2.26
C THR A 420 53.49 50.00 -2.89
N PRO A 421 53.75 51.18 -2.24
CA PRO A 421 52.90 51.76 -1.19
C PRO A 421 52.62 53.29 -1.31
N LEU A 422 51.78 53.82 -0.40
CA LEU A 422 51.62 55.24 0.05
C LEU A 422 50.98 56.32 -0.88
N SER A 423 49.90 56.96 -0.41
CA SER A 423 49.86 58.34 0.14
C SER A 423 48.46 59.01 0.08
N MET A 424 48.07 59.70 1.16
CA MET A 424 46.96 60.67 1.25
C MET A 424 47.50 62.09 0.93
N PRO A 425 46.70 63.07 0.41
CA PRO A 425 45.89 63.95 1.28
C PRO A 425 44.59 64.62 0.71
N ILE A 426 43.54 64.62 1.55
CA ILE A 426 42.59 65.68 2.03
C ILE A 426 41.86 66.71 1.09
N ILE A 427 40.57 66.99 1.47
CA ILE A 427 39.67 68.20 1.39
C ILE A 427 38.89 68.41 0.05
N ALA A 428 37.58 68.72 -0.07
CA ALA A 428 36.47 69.21 0.79
C ALA A 428 35.11 68.97 0.09
N GLY A 429 33.97 69.10 0.81
CA GLY A 429 32.71 69.57 0.23
C GLY A 429 31.45 68.81 0.66
N ILE A 430 30.98 69.09 1.87
CA ILE A 430 29.69 68.70 2.45
C ILE A 430 28.55 69.53 1.78
N VAL A 431 27.29 69.06 1.79
CA VAL A 431 26.14 69.80 2.40
C VAL A 431 24.73 69.30 2.00
N VAL A 432 24.44 68.61 0.88
CA VAL A 432 23.01 68.46 0.49
C VAL A 432 22.35 67.11 0.87
N GLY A 433 23.12 66.03 1.08
CA GLY A 433 22.55 64.68 1.24
C GLY A 433 22.04 64.31 2.64
N PHE A 434 22.54 64.96 3.70
CA PHE A 434 22.32 64.48 5.08
C PHE A 434 20.97 64.90 5.67
N LEU A 435 20.33 65.94 5.13
CA LEU A 435 19.03 66.42 5.62
C LEU A 435 17.84 65.64 5.02
N LEU A 436 18.01 65.00 3.86
CA LEU A 436 16.95 64.20 3.22
C LEU A 436 16.87 62.78 3.79
N THR A 437 18.00 62.21 4.21
CA THR A 437 18.06 60.86 4.81
C THR A 437 17.47 60.86 6.22
N LEU A 438 17.72 61.90 7.02
CA LEU A 438 17.14 62.01 8.37
C LEU A 438 15.63 62.22 8.37
N ALA A 439 15.09 62.97 7.40
CA ALA A 439 13.64 63.15 7.25
C ALA A 439 12.92 61.86 6.83
N ALA A 440 13.52 61.08 5.92
CA ALA A 440 12.99 59.79 5.49
C ALA A 440 12.98 58.76 6.62
N ILE A 441 14.02 58.73 7.45
CA ILE A 441 14.11 57.83 8.61
C ILE A 441 13.08 58.22 9.67
N PHE A 442 12.88 59.51 9.95
CA PHE A 442 11.85 59.97 10.90
C PHE A 442 10.42 59.67 10.41
N ALA A 443 10.15 59.82 9.11
CA ALA A 443 8.86 59.47 8.52
C ALA A 443 8.59 57.95 8.59
N LEU A 444 9.60 57.11 8.35
CA LEU A 444 9.51 55.64 8.47
C LEU A 444 9.29 55.19 9.92
N VAL A 445 9.95 55.83 10.89
CA VAL A 445 9.77 55.53 12.31
C VAL A 445 8.39 56.00 12.80
N TYR A 446 7.92 57.18 12.36
CA TYR A 446 6.59 57.68 12.68
C TYR A 446 5.47 56.81 12.07
N TRP A 447 5.66 56.31 10.84
CA TRP A 447 4.72 55.41 10.17
C TRP A 447 4.69 54.02 10.83
N LYS A 448 5.84 53.50 11.28
CA LYS A 448 5.91 52.28 12.11
C LYS A 448 5.23 52.46 13.47
N GLN A 449 5.40 53.60 14.14
CA GLN A 449 4.72 53.88 15.41
C GLN A 449 3.21 54.06 15.27
N LEU A 450 2.72 54.59 14.14
CA LEU A 450 1.28 54.68 13.84
C LEU A 450 0.66 53.32 13.51
N ARG A 451 1.38 52.40 12.86
CA ARG A 451 0.94 50.99 12.72
C ARG A 451 0.90 50.27 14.06
N ALA A 452 1.88 50.50 14.95
CA ALA A 452 1.91 49.93 16.30
C ALA A 452 0.80 50.49 17.22
N LYS A 453 0.32 51.72 16.99
CA LYS A 453 -0.84 52.29 17.71
C LYS A 453 -2.20 51.86 17.13
N ARG A 454 -2.27 51.36 15.89
CA ARG A 454 -3.51 50.79 15.31
C ARG A 454 -3.75 49.33 15.72
N THR A 455 -2.71 48.57 16.06
CA THR A 455 -2.82 47.19 16.55
C THR A 455 -3.16 47.05 18.04
N LYS A 456 -3.41 48.17 18.74
CA LYS A 456 -3.82 48.17 20.17
C LYS A 456 -5.32 48.41 20.39
N LYS A 457 -6.17 48.28 19.36
CA LYS A 457 -7.62 48.51 19.47
C LYS A 457 -8.52 47.39 18.94
N SER A 458 -8.02 46.15 18.85
CA SER A 458 -8.89 44.98 18.61
C SER A 458 -8.38 43.73 19.35
N SER A 459 -8.18 43.82 20.66
CA SER A 459 -7.96 42.65 21.50
C SER A 459 -9.28 42.24 22.17
N LEU A 460 -10.14 41.56 21.39
CA LEU A 460 -10.85 40.31 21.73
C LEU A 460 -12.02 40.08 20.74
N PRO A 461 -12.43 38.82 20.46
CA PRO A 461 -11.91 37.62 21.10
C PRO A 461 -11.49 36.49 20.15
N GLN A 462 -10.21 36.12 20.22
CA GLN A 462 -9.76 34.76 19.93
C GLN A 462 -10.58 33.74 20.75
N GLU A 463 -11.08 34.12 21.94
CA GLU A 463 -12.09 33.36 22.70
C GLU A 463 -13.39 33.09 21.92
N MET A 464 -13.87 33.97 21.02
CA MET A 464 -15.08 33.76 20.21
C MET A 464 -14.81 32.75 19.09
N VAL A 465 -13.59 32.72 18.54
CA VAL A 465 -13.16 31.70 17.56
C VAL A 465 -13.01 30.35 18.26
N THR A 466 -12.38 30.31 19.44
CA THR A 466 -12.32 29.11 20.30
C THR A 466 -13.71 28.63 20.70
N TYR A 467 -14.63 29.55 21.02
CA TYR A 467 -16.03 29.24 21.38
C TYR A 467 -16.84 28.73 20.17
N SER A 468 -16.61 29.30 18.98
CA SER A 468 -17.30 28.90 17.74
C SER A 468 -16.85 27.51 17.26
N LEU A 469 -15.54 27.24 17.20
CA LEU A 469 -15.00 25.94 16.76
C LEU A 469 -15.35 24.80 17.73
N ARG A 470 -15.34 25.06 19.04
CA ARG A 470 -15.72 24.07 20.07
C ARG A 470 -17.23 23.79 20.10
N ASN A 471 -18.05 24.66 19.53
CA ASN A 471 -19.48 24.42 19.34
C ASN A 471 -19.78 23.56 18.10
N VAL A 472 -18.91 23.58 17.08
CA VAL A 472 -19.01 22.79 15.85
C VAL A 472 -18.53 21.36 16.06
N HIS A 473 -17.37 21.18 16.71
CA HIS A 473 -16.79 19.86 17.00
C HIS A 473 -16.97 19.51 18.48
N ARG A 474 -17.95 18.64 18.78
CA ARG A 474 -18.26 18.19 20.14
C ARG A 474 -17.63 16.81 20.41
N PRO A 475 -17.26 16.51 21.67
CA PRO A 475 -16.83 15.17 22.07
C PRO A 475 -17.85 14.11 21.65
N ILE A 476 -17.36 13.02 21.05
CA ILE A 476 -18.18 11.95 20.50
C ILE A 476 -18.34 10.88 21.58
N PRO A 477 -19.57 10.55 22.01
CA PRO A 477 -19.79 9.42 22.90
C PRO A 477 -19.25 8.12 22.30
N VAL A 478 -18.57 7.30 23.10
CA VAL A 478 -17.95 6.03 22.65
C VAL A 478 -18.95 5.13 21.90
N GLN A 479 -20.20 5.09 22.36
CA GLN A 479 -21.28 4.31 21.76
C GLN A 479 -21.61 4.72 20.32
N ASN A 480 -21.43 6.01 20.00
CA ASN A 480 -21.72 6.59 18.69
C ASN A 480 -20.47 6.66 17.80
N PHE A 481 -19.30 6.33 18.33
CA PHE A 481 -18.03 6.52 17.64
C PHE A 481 -17.91 5.67 16.37
N LYS A 482 -18.46 4.45 16.37
CA LYS A 482 -18.50 3.59 15.17
C LYS A 482 -19.28 4.24 14.03
N GLN A 483 -20.50 4.71 14.30
CA GLN A 483 -21.34 5.38 13.30
C GLN A 483 -20.68 6.69 12.82
N TYR A 484 -20.08 7.44 13.76
CA TYR A 484 -19.30 8.63 13.43
C TYR A 484 -18.16 8.31 12.46
N TYR A 485 -17.38 7.25 12.72
CA TYR A 485 -16.27 6.82 11.87
C TYR A 485 -16.74 6.37 10.49
N GLU A 486 -17.79 5.54 10.41
CA GLU A 486 -18.38 5.09 9.15
C GLU A 486 -18.90 6.27 8.32
N MET A 487 -19.58 7.24 8.95
CA MET A 487 -20.03 8.47 8.29
C MET A 487 -18.85 9.29 7.75
N LYS A 488 -17.77 9.44 8.54
CA LYS A 488 -16.59 10.21 8.14
C LYS A 488 -15.79 9.56 7.01
N THR A 489 -15.86 8.23 6.86
CA THR A 489 -15.14 7.45 5.84
C THR A 489 -15.92 7.26 4.52
N ALA A 490 -17.26 7.40 4.53
CA ALA A 490 -18.17 7.05 3.42
C ALA A 490 -17.93 7.77 2.06
N SER A 491 -17.06 8.78 1.99
CA SER A 491 -16.72 9.50 0.74
C SER A 491 -15.21 9.71 0.62
N ALA A 492 -14.45 8.61 0.60
CA ALA A 492 -12.99 8.62 0.51
C ALA A 492 -12.32 9.54 1.55
N ASN A 493 -12.84 9.52 2.79
CA ASN A 493 -12.37 10.35 3.91
C ASN A 493 -12.51 11.87 3.73
N HIS A 494 -13.36 12.35 2.82
CA HIS A 494 -13.55 13.79 2.57
C HIS A 494 -13.92 14.59 3.83
N ALA A 495 -14.76 14.02 4.71
CA ALA A 495 -15.17 14.69 5.94
C ALA A 495 -14.04 14.75 7.00
N PHE A 496 -13.11 13.78 7.00
CA PHE A 496 -11.87 13.87 7.79
C PHE A 496 -10.92 14.92 7.21
N PHE A 497 -10.84 15.02 5.88
CA PHE A 497 -10.04 16.04 5.21
C PHE A 497 -10.50 17.45 5.61
N GLN A 498 -11.80 17.75 5.53
CA GLN A 498 -12.34 19.06 5.93
C GLN A 498 -11.99 19.41 7.38
N GLU A 499 -12.21 18.49 8.31
CA GLU A 499 -11.90 18.68 9.74
C GLU A 499 -10.39 18.91 9.98
N PHE A 500 -9.53 18.20 9.25
CA PHE A 500 -8.08 18.38 9.35
C PHE A 500 -7.59 19.68 8.71
N GLU A 501 -8.24 20.16 7.62
CA GLU A 501 -7.94 21.46 7.02
C GLU A 501 -8.22 22.60 8.00
N GLU A 502 -9.32 22.55 8.75
CA GLU A 502 -9.62 23.55 9.80
C GLU A 502 -8.53 23.63 10.87
N LEU A 503 -7.96 22.47 11.24
CA LEU A 503 -6.88 22.42 12.23
C LEU A 503 -5.60 23.10 11.73
N LYS A 504 -5.38 23.25 10.42
CA LYS A 504 -4.13 23.86 9.87
C LYS A 504 -3.94 25.29 10.31
N GLU A 505 -5.01 26.04 10.52
CA GLU A 505 -4.95 27.44 10.96
C GLU A 505 -4.66 27.58 12.47
N VAL A 506 -4.81 26.50 13.24
CA VAL A 506 -4.64 26.53 14.70
C VAL A 506 -3.19 26.76 15.09
N GLY A 507 -2.97 27.77 15.92
CA GLY A 507 -1.66 28.08 16.50
C GLY A 507 -0.69 28.81 15.56
N LYS A 508 -1.06 29.15 14.32
CA LYS A 508 -0.17 29.88 13.40
C LYS A 508 0.30 31.23 13.96
N GLU A 509 -0.59 31.94 14.64
CA GLU A 509 -0.37 33.29 15.19
C GLU A 509 0.39 33.31 16.53
N GLN A 510 0.76 32.16 17.08
CA GLN A 510 1.48 32.09 18.36
C GLN A 510 2.94 32.59 18.20
N PRO A 511 3.44 33.44 19.12
CA PRO A 511 4.81 33.96 19.07
C PRO A 511 5.89 32.87 19.12
N LYS A 512 6.97 33.06 18.33
CA LYS A 512 8.14 32.17 18.20
C LYS A 512 9.46 32.96 18.21
N VAL A 513 9.46 34.12 18.84
CA VAL A 513 10.52 35.15 18.75
C VAL A 513 11.88 34.57 19.15
N GLU A 514 11.93 33.78 20.22
CA GLU A 514 13.19 33.21 20.74
C GLU A 514 13.81 32.20 19.76
N ALA A 515 12.97 31.45 19.06
CA ALA A 515 13.38 30.45 18.07
C ALA A 515 13.89 31.09 16.77
N GLU A 516 13.45 32.30 16.47
CA GLU A 516 13.82 33.08 15.27
C GLU A 516 15.08 33.94 15.49
N LEU A 517 15.59 34.04 16.72
CA LEU A 517 16.83 34.76 17.00
C LEU A 517 18.01 34.17 16.22
N PRO A 518 18.90 34.99 15.62
CA PRO A 518 20.05 34.51 14.86
C PRO A 518 20.93 33.49 15.60
N ALA A 519 21.08 33.65 16.91
CA ALA A 519 21.83 32.72 17.77
C ALA A 519 21.19 31.31 17.86
N ASN A 520 19.86 31.23 17.70
CA ASN A 520 19.07 30.01 17.92
C ASN A 520 18.65 29.31 16.62
N ILE A 521 18.65 30.00 15.47
CA ILE A 521 18.29 29.41 14.17
C ILE A 521 19.06 28.11 13.91
N SER A 522 20.37 28.11 14.22
CA SER A 522 21.23 26.96 13.97
C SER A 522 20.96 25.74 14.88
N LYS A 523 20.20 25.93 15.98
CA LYS A 523 19.75 24.88 16.91
C LYS A 523 18.43 24.23 16.45
N ASN A 524 17.79 24.74 15.40
CA ASN A 524 16.56 24.19 14.83
C ASN A 524 16.86 23.24 13.67
N ARG A 525 16.34 22.01 13.73
CA ARG A 525 16.49 21.02 12.64
C ARG A 525 15.72 21.44 11.38
N TYR A 526 14.57 22.09 11.57
CA TYR A 526 13.72 22.57 10.48
C TYR A 526 13.35 24.03 10.70
N PRO A 527 13.54 24.93 9.72
CA PRO A 527 13.30 26.37 9.89
C PRO A 527 11.82 26.71 10.08
N HIS A 528 10.90 25.84 9.66
CA HIS A 528 9.45 26.04 9.77
C HIS A 528 8.82 25.32 10.98
N VAL A 529 9.59 24.54 11.76
CA VAL A 529 9.11 23.83 12.95
C VAL A 529 9.77 24.43 14.20
N LEU A 530 9.19 25.51 14.69
CA LEU A 530 9.72 26.31 15.78
C LEU A 530 8.81 26.21 17.02
N PRO A 531 9.38 26.17 18.24
CA PRO A 531 8.62 26.15 19.47
C PRO A 531 7.95 27.51 19.72
N TYR A 532 6.75 27.50 20.31
CA TYR A 532 6.14 28.75 20.78
C TYR A 532 6.81 29.27 22.05
N ASP A 533 6.90 30.59 22.19
CA ASP A 533 7.59 31.22 23.33
C ASP A 533 6.91 30.93 24.67
N HIS A 534 5.58 30.81 24.69
CA HIS A 534 4.81 30.65 25.93
C HIS A 534 4.90 29.25 26.54
N SER A 535 5.14 28.22 25.71
CA SER A 535 5.18 26.81 26.10
C SER A 535 6.56 26.18 25.92
N ARG A 536 7.57 26.93 25.43
CA ARG A 536 8.91 26.38 25.21
C ARG A 536 9.55 25.93 26.53
N VAL A 537 10.33 24.87 26.46
CA VAL A 537 11.22 24.49 27.57
C VAL A 537 12.38 25.49 27.61
N LYS A 538 12.66 26.02 28.80
CA LYS A 538 13.75 26.97 29.04
C LYS A 538 14.82 26.28 29.86
N LEU A 539 16.04 26.25 29.34
CA LEU A 539 17.20 25.72 30.05
C LEU A 539 17.79 26.79 30.98
N SER A 540 18.56 26.36 31.97
CA SER A 540 19.35 27.28 32.79
C SER A 540 20.38 28.04 31.92
N GLN A 541 20.64 29.31 32.24
CA GLN A 541 21.64 30.09 31.51
C GLN A 541 23.06 29.62 31.86
N LEU A 542 23.89 29.41 30.83
CA LEU A 542 25.30 29.03 30.97
C LEU A 542 26.18 30.27 30.82
N GLY A 543 26.86 30.64 31.91
CA GLY A 543 27.82 31.76 31.92
C GLY A 543 27.15 33.08 31.54
N GLU A 544 27.78 33.83 30.64
CA GLU A 544 27.27 35.10 30.13
C GLU A 544 26.49 34.98 28.81
N ASP A 545 26.26 33.77 28.26
CA ASP A 545 25.51 33.59 27.01
C ASP A 545 24.00 33.72 27.27
N PRO A 546 23.34 34.81 26.84
CA PRO A 546 21.92 35.03 27.09
C PRO A 546 21.01 34.09 26.28
N HIS A 547 21.53 33.40 25.26
CA HIS A 547 20.78 32.50 24.36
C HIS A 547 21.03 31.01 24.64
N SER A 548 21.75 30.71 25.73
CA SER A 548 22.01 29.35 26.21
C SER A 548 20.78 28.68 26.84
N ASP A 549 19.70 29.43 27.09
CA ASP A 549 18.42 28.93 27.61
C ASP A 549 17.57 28.22 26.54
N TYR A 550 17.93 28.35 25.26
CA TYR A 550 17.11 27.89 24.16
C TYR A 550 17.38 26.43 23.77
N ILE A 551 16.29 25.68 23.65
CA ILE A 551 16.21 24.37 23.00
C ILE A 551 14.86 24.25 22.26
N ASN A 552 14.84 23.59 21.11
CA ASN A 552 13.61 23.39 20.34
C ASN A 552 12.72 22.30 20.96
N ALA A 553 12.02 22.66 22.04
CA ALA A 553 11.10 21.79 22.77
C ALA A 553 9.94 22.60 23.36
N ASN A 554 8.75 22.00 23.48
CA ASN A 554 7.60 22.58 24.19
C ASN A 554 7.05 21.60 25.22
N PHE A 555 6.56 22.14 26.34
CA PHE A 555 5.67 21.39 27.22
C PHE A 555 4.34 21.14 26.53
N MET A 556 3.82 19.92 26.66
CA MET A 556 2.59 19.49 26.03
C MET A 556 1.58 18.97 27.06
N PRO A 557 0.30 19.33 26.90
CA PRO A 557 -0.75 18.84 27.79
C PRO A 557 -1.05 17.38 27.50
N GLY A 558 -0.96 16.56 28.55
CA GLY A 558 -1.48 15.21 28.56
C GLY A 558 -2.93 15.17 29.03
N TYR A 559 -3.33 14.03 29.56
CA TYR A 559 -4.67 13.88 30.13
C TYR A 559 -4.73 14.39 31.59
N THR A 560 -3.66 14.19 32.36
CA THR A 560 -3.64 14.48 33.81
C THR A 560 -3.03 15.83 34.15
N SER A 561 -2.14 16.36 33.31
CA SER A 561 -1.42 17.62 33.54
C SER A 561 -1.23 18.41 32.25
N GLN A 562 -1.17 19.75 32.38
CA GLN A 562 -0.88 20.66 31.27
C GLN A 562 0.59 20.58 30.79
N GLN A 563 1.47 20.00 31.61
CA GLN A 563 2.88 19.78 31.29
C GLN A 563 3.25 18.31 31.57
N GLU A 564 2.41 17.37 31.11
CA GLU A 564 2.66 15.92 31.29
C GLU A 564 3.78 15.42 30.37
N PHE A 565 3.93 16.05 29.20
CA PHE A 565 4.92 15.66 28.20
C PHE A 565 5.82 16.84 27.79
N ILE A 566 7.01 16.53 27.28
CA ILE A 566 7.84 17.45 26.49
C ILE A 566 7.91 16.92 25.06
N ALA A 567 7.44 17.70 24.08
CA ALA A 567 7.66 17.41 22.66
C ALA A 567 8.89 18.17 22.16
N THR A 568 9.89 17.45 21.67
CA THR A 568 11.16 18.03 21.19
C THR A 568 11.56 17.46 19.83
N GLN A 569 12.39 18.20 19.09
CA GLN A 569 13.00 17.68 17.86
C GLN A 569 14.01 16.57 18.17
N GLY A 570 14.33 15.73 17.19
CA GLY A 570 15.47 14.84 17.24
C GLY A 570 16.77 15.66 17.35
N PRO A 571 17.61 15.43 18.39
CA PRO A 571 18.80 16.24 18.63
C PRO A 571 19.70 16.33 17.40
N LEU A 572 20.25 17.51 17.14
CA LEU A 572 21.33 17.73 16.18
C LEU A 572 22.66 17.43 16.85
N LYS A 573 23.71 17.08 16.10
CA LYS A 573 25.07 16.91 16.64
C LYS A 573 25.50 18.04 17.60
N LYS A 574 25.13 19.29 17.31
CA LYS A 574 25.46 20.47 18.12
C LYS A 574 24.53 20.70 19.34
N THR A 575 23.37 20.05 19.39
CA THR A 575 22.36 20.22 20.46
C THR A 575 22.22 18.97 21.33
N ILE A 576 23.12 17.98 21.21
CA ILE A 576 23.09 16.77 22.06
C ILE A 576 23.32 17.14 23.52
N GLU A 577 24.24 18.07 23.79
CA GLU A 577 24.51 18.54 25.16
C GLU A 577 23.28 19.27 25.74
N ASP A 578 22.65 20.16 24.95
CA ASP A 578 21.40 20.82 25.34
C ASP A 578 20.28 19.81 25.61
N PHE A 579 20.20 18.72 24.84
CA PHE A 579 19.20 17.68 25.03
C PHE A 579 19.38 16.94 26.36
N TRP A 580 20.60 16.50 26.70
CA TRP A 580 20.84 15.85 27.99
C TRP A 580 20.71 16.80 29.17
N ARG A 581 21.05 18.08 28.97
CA ARG A 581 20.78 19.14 29.94
C ARG A 581 19.28 19.33 30.16
N LEU A 582 18.46 19.32 29.11
CA LEU A 582 16.99 19.30 29.23
C LEU A 582 16.52 18.11 30.05
N VAL A 583 16.98 16.89 29.72
CA VAL A 583 16.59 15.65 30.42
C VAL A 583 16.89 15.76 31.91
N TRP A 584 18.07 16.30 32.24
CA TRP A 584 18.49 16.51 33.62
C TRP A 584 17.67 17.60 34.33
N GLU A 585 17.61 18.82 33.79
CA GLU A 585 16.95 19.95 34.44
C GLU A 585 15.45 19.73 34.63
N GLN A 586 14.78 19.08 33.69
CA GLN A 586 13.35 18.81 33.74
C GLN A 586 13.00 17.51 34.47
N ASN A 587 13.98 16.84 35.10
CA ASN A 587 13.77 15.58 35.81
C ASN A 587 13.07 14.50 34.97
N VAL A 588 13.45 14.39 33.69
CA VAL A 588 12.88 13.40 32.77
C VAL A 588 13.37 12.02 33.14
N CYS A 589 12.46 11.12 33.52
CA CYS A 589 12.76 9.70 33.76
C CYS A 589 12.46 8.81 32.55
N ASN A 590 11.65 9.30 31.61
CA ASN A 590 11.12 8.51 30.49
C ASN A 590 11.35 9.28 29.18
N ILE A 591 12.11 8.69 28.23
CA ILE A 591 12.32 9.21 26.89
C ILE A 591 11.70 8.27 25.85
N ILE A 592 10.77 8.79 25.06
CA ILE A 592 10.09 8.06 23.98
C ILE A 592 10.63 8.56 22.64
N MET A 593 11.31 7.68 21.91
CA MET A 593 11.86 7.94 20.58
C MET A 593 11.02 7.22 19.53
N LEU A 594 10.41 7.97 18.61
CA LEU A 594 9.46 7.46 17.60
C LEU A 594 10.03 7.53 16.17
N THR A 595 11.35 7.43 16.02
CA THR A 595 12.04 7.50 14.72
C THR A 595 13.30 6.66 14.72
N VAL A 596 13.77 6.25 13.55
CA VAL A 596 15.15 5.80 13.35
C VAL A 596 16.08 7.00 13.16
N CYS A 597 17.39 6.81 13.34
CA CYS A 597 18.38 7.89 13.18
C CYS A 597 18.55 8.32 11.72
N MET A 598 18.48 7.35 10.80
CA MET A 598 18.66 7.57 9.37
C MET A 598 17.59 6.81 8.59
N GLU A 599 17.09 7.44 7.54
CA GLU A 599 15.94 6.98 6.77
C GLU A 599 16.11 7.45 5.31
N ASN A 600 16.11 6.54 4.33
CA ASN A 600 16.35 6.83 2.91
C ASN A 600 17.57 7.75 2.63
N GLY A 601 18.68 7.53 3.35
CA GLY A 601 19.89 8.35 3.23
C GLY A 601 19.83 9.72 3.92
N ARG A 602 18.70 10.08 4.56
CA ARG A 602 18.52 11.33 5.30
C ARG A 602 18.67 11.10 6.81
N VAL A 603 19.43 11.97 7.48
CA VAL A 603 19.54 11.96 8.95
C VAL A 603 18.30 12.59 9.57
N LEU A 604 17.49 11.78 10.26
CA LEU A 604 16.28 12.22 10.96
C LEU A 604 16.56 12.60 12.42
N CYS A 605 17.51 11.93 13.07
CA CYS A 605 17.94 12.17 14.43
C CYS A 605 19.41 11.77 14.58
N ASP A 606 20.24 12.63 15.17
CA ASP A 606 21.61 12.24 15.49
C ASP A 606 21.62 11.26 16.68
N HIS A 607 22.59 10.35 16.68
CA HIS A 607 22.74 9.35 17.73
C HIS A 607 23.26 10.01 19.01
N TYR A 608 22.39 10.17 20.02
CA TYR A 608 22.67 10.96 21.22
C TYR A 608 22.95 10.12 22.47
N TRP A 609 23.03 8.79 22.36
CA TRP A 609 23.32 7.90 23.48
C TRP A 609 24.61 7.09 23.25
N PRO A 610 25.23 6.52 24.30
CA PRO A 610 26.42 5.68 24.13
C PRO A 610 26.09 4.33 23.49
N SER A 611 26.90 3.91 22.50
CA SER A 611 26.77 2.60 21.83
C SER A 611 27.46 1.46 22.59
N GLU A 612 28.38 1.79 23.48
CA GLU A 612 29.18 0.86 24.28
C GLU A 612 28.82 1.00 25.77
N SER A 613 29.28 0.06 26.60
CA SER A 613 29.10 0.14 28.05
C SER A 613 29.93 1.26 28.71
N ALA A 614 30.88 1.87 28.00
CA ALA A 614 31.65 2.98 28.54
C ALA A 614 30.76 4.24 28.71
N PRO A 615 30.77 4.92 29.87
CA PRO A 615 30.08 6.20 30.04
C PRO A 615 30.61 7.26 29.07
N VAL A 616 29.71 8.06 28.49
CA VAL A 616 30.04 9.18 27.60
C VAL A 616 29.55 10.48 28.23
N SER A 617 30.40 11.51 28.24
CA SER A 617 30.06 12.83 28.78
C SER A 617 29.48 13.74 27.70
N TYR A 618 28.31 14.32 27.98
CA TYR A 618 27.66 15.36 27.17
C TYR A 618 27.52 16.61 28.05
N GLY A 619 28.45 17.56 27.89
CA GLY A 619 28.57 18.70 28.80
C GLY A 619 28.80 18.25 30.25
N GLN A 620 27.92 18.66 31.16
CA GLN A 620 28.00 18.33 32.60
C GLN A 620 27.33 17.00 32.98
N VAL A 621 26.68 16.33 32.02
CA VAL A 621 25.93 15.08 32.25
C VAL A 621 26.68 13.93 31.60
N GLN A 622 27.12 12.98 32.41
CA GLN A 622 27.69 11.71 31.96
C GLN A 622 26.59 10.67 31.86
N VAL A 623 26.48 10.03 30.70
CA VAL A 623 25.44 9.04 30.38
C VAL A 623 26.09 7.66 30.25
N HIS A 624 25.59 6.70 31.01
CA HIS A 624 26.07 5.33 31.01
C HIS A 624 24.94 4.36 30.68
N LEU A 625 25.12 3.56 29.64
CA LEU A 625 24.17 2.51 29.25
C LEU A 625 24.29 1.31 30.21
N LEU A 626 23.23 1.05 30.97
CA LEU A 626 23.15 -0.07 31.91
C LEU A 626 22.67 -1.35 31.23
N THR A 627 21.51 -1.28 30.59
CA THR A 627 20.89 -2.43 29.94
C THR A 627 20.25 -2.01 28.62
N GLN A 628 20.28 -2.91 27.64
CA GLN A 628 19.55 -2.77 26.38
C GLN A 628 18.82 -4.07 26.08
N SER A 629 17.54 -3.99 25.77
CA SER A 629 16.75 -5.09 25.22
C SER A 629 16.08 -4.64 23.94
N SER A 630 16.22 -5.45 22.88
CA SER A 630 15.64 -5.16 21.56
C SER A 630 14.57 -6.18 21.21
N SER A 631 13.38 -5.69 20.90
CA SER A 631 12.29 -6.39 20.21
C SER A 631 12.36 -6.09 18.70
N GLU A 632 11.49 -6.71 17.90
CA GLU A 632 11.34 -6.41 16.48
C GLU A 632 10.79 -5.01 16.23
N GLU A 633 9.89 -4.55 17.11
CA GLU A 633 9.13 -3.30 16.90
C GLU A 633 9.59 -2.14 17.80
N TRP A 634 10.38 -2.42 18.84
CA TRP A 634 10.96 -1.39 19.71
C TRP A 634 12.24 -1.86 20.42
N THR A 635 13.03 -0.92 20.89
CA THR A 635 14.21 -1.14 21.73
C THR A 635 14.06 -0.37 23.04
N MET A 636 14.37 -1.03 24.15
CA MET A 636 14.38 -0.43 25.49
C MET A 636 15.83 -0.29 25.96
N ARG A 637 16.18 0.87 26.51
CA ARG A 637 17.48 1.12 27.13
C ARG A 637 17.30 1.75 28.49
N GLU A 638 18.15 1.35 29.44
CA GLU A 638 18.25 1.98 30.75
C GLU A 638 19.56 2.74 30.84
N PHE A 639 19.47 4.03 31.17
CA PHE A 639 20.61 4.91 31.33
C PHE A 639 20.78 5.32 32.78
N LYS A 640 22.02 5.29 33.26
CA LYS A 640 22.44 5.99 34.46
C LYS A 640 23.05 7.33 34.07
N LEU A 641 22.50 8.40 34.63
CA LEU A 641 22.99 9.76 34.47
C LEU A 641 23.78 10.15 35.72
N TRP A 642 24.95 10.74 35.52
CA TRP A 642 25.75 11.38 36.57
C TRP A 642 26.00 12.83 36.21
N HIS A 643 25.67 13.76 37.12
CA HIS A 643 25.93 15.18 36.90
C HIS A 643 27.14 15.64 37.71
N GLU A 644 28.20 16.04 37.03
CA GLU A 644 29.49 16.37 37.67
C GLU A 644 29.38 17.56 38.64
N GLY A 645 28.71 18.64 38.24
CA GLY A 645 28.56 19.83 39.08
C GLY A 645 27.72 19.63 40.36
N LEU A 646 26.67 18.83 40.30
CA LEU A 646 25.73 18.58 41.40
C LEU A 646 26.07 17.33 42.21
N ARG A 647 26.97 16.49 41.70
CA ARG A 647 27.37 15.19 42.29
C ARG A 647 26.15 14.32 42.65
N ALA A 648 25.20 14.26 41.71
CA ALA A 648 23.97 13.50 41.85
C ALA A 648 23.82 12.50 40.70
N GLU A 649 23.11 11.41 40.97
CA GLU A 649 22.77 10.38 39.97
C GLU A 649 21.28 10.29 39.71
N ARG A 650 20.90 9.91 38.49
CA ARG A 650 19.51 9.65 38.08
C ARG A 650 19.44 8.47 37.10
N HIS A 651 18.26 7.90 36.98
CA HIS A 651 17.98 6.81 36.03
C HIS A 651 16.97 7.28 35.00
N VAL A 652 17.17 6.86 33.74
CA VAL A 652 16.31 7.21 32.61
C VAL A 652 16.04 5.98 31.75
N SER A 653 14.75 5.67 31.59
CA SER A 653 14.27 4.67 30.64
C SER A 653 14.09 5.30 29.26
N HIS A 654 14.68 4.69 28.25
CA HIS A 654 14.58 5.09 26.84
C HIS A 654 13.83 4.03 26.06
N MET A 655 12.62 4.38 25.60
CA MET A 655 11.73 3.53 24.84
C MET A 655 11.74 3.98 23.37
N HIS A 656 12.35 3.18 22.51
CA HIS A 656 12.58 3.51 21.11
C HIS A 656 11.71 2.65 20.21
N TYR A 657 10.62 3.22 19.68
CA TYR A 657 9.75 2.55 18.72
C TYR A 657 10.35 2.59 17.31
N THR A 658 10.59 1.41 16.72
CA THR A 658 11.30 1.23 15.45
C THR A 658 10.41 0.79 14.29
N ALA A 659 9.16 0.39 14.56
CA ALA A 659 8.21 -0.08 13.54
C ALA A 659 7.39 1.03 12.85
N TRP A 660 7.70 2.31 13.07
CA TRP A 660 7.01 3.41 12.38
C TRP A 660 7.68 3.73 11.03
N PRO A 661 6.99 3.50 9.89
CA PRO A 661 7.60 3.65 8.58
C PRO A 661 7.81 5.11 8.16
N ASP A 662 8.67 5.25 7.17
CA ASP A 662 9.17 6.48 6.58
C ASP A 662 8.05 7.38 6.05
N HIS A 663 7.23 6.80 5.17
CA HIS A 663 6.05 7.41 4.61
C HIS A 663 4.79 6.74 5.20
N GLY A 664 4.11 7.45 6.09
CA GLY A 664 2.77 7.06 6.55
C GLY A 664 2.63 6.82 8.04
N ILE A 665 1.95 5.73 8.37
CA ILE A 665 1.48 5.33 9.71
C ILE A 665 1.93 3.89 9.97
N PRO A 666 2.04 3.43 11.23
CA PRO A 666 2.32 2.03 11.53
C PRO A 666 1.33 1.11 10.80
N GLU A 667 1.83 -0.01 10.27
CA GLU A 667 0.99 -0.95 9.50
C GLU A 667 -0.06 -1.65 10.37
N SER A 668 0.21 -1.74 11.67
CA SER A 668 -0.68 -2.28 12.68
C SER A 668 -0.90 -1.27 13.80
N THR A 669 -2.17 -1.01 14.09
CA THR A 669 -2.67 -0.32 15.29
C THR A 669 -2.30 -1.06 16.57
N THR A 670 -2.28 -2.40 16.55
CA THR A 670 -1.99 -3.23 17.74
C THR A 670 -0.57 -2.98 18.27
N SER A 671 0.41 -2.81 17.39
CA SER A 671 1.82 -2.58 17.76
C SER A 671 1.98 -1.29 18.58
N ILE A 672 1.49 -0.16 18.06
CA ILE A 672 1.62 1.13 18.74
C ILE A 672 0.78 1.19 20.03
N MET A 673 -0.37 0.50 20.06
CA MET A 673 -1.21 0.38 21.26
C MET A 673 -0.49 -0.40 22.37
N THR A 674 0.18 -1.50 22.01
CA THR A 674 0.97 -2.32 22.95
C THR A 674 2.17 -1.54 23.47
N PHE A 675 2.90 -0.87 22.59
CA PHE A 675 4.01 0.01 22.97
C PHE A 675 3.55 1.13 23.91
N ARG A 676 2.37 1.73 23.67
CA ARG A 676 1.78 2.75 24.55
C ARG A 676 1.46 2.20 25.94
N GLU A 677 0.92 0.99 26.06
CA GLU A 677 0.65 0.38 27.38
C GLU A 677 1.95 0.15 28.16
N LEU A 678 3.00 -0.36 27.49
CA LEU A 678 4.33 -0.52 28.07
C LEU A 678 4.92 0.83 28.55
N VAL A 679 4.78 1.88 27.74
CA VAL A 679 5.19 3.24 28.13
C VAL A 679 4.46 3.68 29.40
N ARG A 680 3.14 3.47 29.48
CA ARG A 680 2.37 3.90 30.66
C ARG A 680 2.71 3.12 31.91
N GLU A 681 3.06 1.84 31.79
CA GLU A 681 3.58 1.07 32.92
C GLU A 681 4.86 1.71 33.49
N HIS A 682 5.78 2.17 32.63
CA HIS A 682 7.01 2.86 33.05
C HIS A 682 6.73 4.26 33.63
N ILE A 683 5.80 5.00 33.04
CA ILE A 683 5.36 6.31 33.57
C ILE A 683 4.74 6.14 34.97
N GLN A 684 3.99 5.06 35.21
CA GLN A 684 3.34 4.80 36.50
C GLN A 684 4.29 4.23 37.55
N SER A 685 5.35 3.53 37.16
CA SER A 685 6.33 2.95 38.08
C SER A 685 7.32 3.98 38.64
N THR A 686 7.48 5.13 37.97
CA THR A 686 8.42 6.19 38.34
C THR A 686 7.74 7.24 39.24
N LYS A 687 7.93 7.14 40.56
CA LYS A 687 7.44 8.14 41.53
C LYS A 687 8.26 9.44 41.44
N ASP A 688 7.58 10.58 41.55
CA ASP A 688 8.18 11.94 41.52
C ASP A 688 8.97 12.29 40.25
N ALA A 689 8.64 11.64 39.12
CA ALA A 689 9.22 11.95 37.82
C ALA A 689 8.69 13.27 37.24
N GLY A 690 9.56 13.98 36.51
CA GLY A 690 9.17 15.10 35.67
C GLY A 690 8.38 14.66 34.43
N PRO A 691 8.11 15.59 33.48
CA PRO A 691 7.40 15.27 32.25
C PRO A 691 8.07 14.17 31.43
N THR A 692 7.27 13.37 30.74
CA THR A 692 7.78 12.36 29.80
C THR A 692 8.21 13.04 28.50
N LEU A 693 9.45 12.81 28.09
CA LEU A 693 9.99 13.39 26.87
C LEU A 693 9.61 12.52 25.67
N VAL A 694 9.07 13.11 24.62
CA VAL A 694 8.69 12.42 23.38
C VAL A 694 9.29 13.14 22.19
N HIS A 695 9.97 12.42 21.32
CA HIS A 695 10.55 13.00 20.11
C HIS A 695 10.49 12.05 18.90
N CYS A 696 10.55 12.66 17.72
CA CYS A 696 10.78 11.97 16.46
C CYS A 696 11.91 12.72 15.71
N SER A 697 11.70 13.12 14.45
CA SER A 697 12.63 14.01 13.76
C SER A 697 12.34 15.49 14.04
N ALA A 698 11.17 15.99 13.64
CA ALA A 698 10.76 17.37 13.89
C ALA A 698 10.09 17.58 15.27
N GLY A 699 9.67 16.49 15.93
CA GLY A 699 8.96 16.55 17.20
C GLY A 699 7.50 17.01 17.08
N VAL A 700 6.82 16.74 15.96
CA VAL A 700 5.43 17.19 15.71
C VAL A 700 4.50 16.12 15.13
N GLY A 701 4.93 15.37 14.10
CA GLY A 701 4.11 14.35 13.43
C GLY A 701 3.87 13.09 14.28
N ARG A 702 4.83 12.15 14.26
CA ARG A 702 4.79 10.91 15.07
C ARG A 702 4.65 11.21 16.57
N THR A 703 5.41 12.19 17.07
CA THR A 703 5.31 12.72 18.45
C THR A 703 3.91 13.17 18.82
N GLY A 704 3.27 14.02 17.99
CA GLY A 704 1.93 14.50 18.28
C GLY A 704 0.87 13.40 18.19
N THR A 705 1.05 12.47 17.27
CA THR A 705 0.17 11.30 17.14
C THR A 705 0.24 10.43 18.40
N PHE A 706 1.42 10.15 18.92
CA PHE A 706 1.57 9.35 20.15
C PHE A 706 0.95 10.04 21.38
N ILE A 707 1.25 11.33 21.58
CA ILE A 707 0.70 12.11 22.72
C ILE A 707 -0.84 12.20 22.62
N ALA A 708 -1.38 12.44 21.42
CA ALA A 708 -2.81 12.48 21.19
C ALA A 708 -3.47 11.12 21.47
N LEU A 709 -2.88 10.03 20.97
CA LEU A 709 -3.39 8.68 21.20
C LEU A 709 -3.45 8.35 22.69
N ASP A 710 -2.37 8.61 23.43
CA ASP A 710 -2.32 8.38 24.88
C ASP A 710 -3.40 9.15 25.62
N ARG A 711 -3.59 10.44 25.28
CA ARG A 711 -4.61 11.29 25.88
C ARG A 711 -6.02 10.84 25.54
N LEU A 712 -6.29 10.48 24.28
CA LEU A 712 -7.61 10.04 23.81
C LEU A 712 -8.02 8.71 24.44
N LEU A 713 -7.09 7.76 24.60
CA LEU A 713 -7.39 6.49 25.27
C LEU A 713 -7.72 6.68 26.75
N GLN A 714 -7.05 7.62 27.43
CA GLN A 714 -7.39 7.97 28.80
C GLN A 714 -8.76 8.67 28.89
N GLN A 715 -9.06 9.61 27.99
CA GLN A 715 -10.37 10.27 27.90
C GLN A 715 -11.49 9.27 27.64
N MET A 716 -11.30 8.37 26.68
CA MET A 716 -12.23 7.29 26.37
C MET A 716 -12.49 6.41 27.61
N LYS A 717 -11.44 6.04 28.34
CA LYS A 717 -11.55 5.19 29.53
C LYS A 717 -12.31 5.88 30.67
N GLN A 718 -12.03 7.16 30.92
CA GLN A 718 -12.52 7.89 32.10
C GLN A 718 -13.84 8.63 31.86
N GLU A 719 -13.98 9.31 30.72
CA GLU A 719 -15.13 10.18 30.40
C GLU A 719 -16.14 9.50 29.48
N LYS A 720 -15.80 8.34 28.89
CA LYS A 720 -16.64 7.61 27.92
C LYS A 720 -16.99 8.44 26.67
N VAL A 721 -16.14 9.41 26.35
CA VAL A 721 -16.19 10.23 25.12
C VAL A 721 -14.82 10.28 24.47
N VAL A 722 -14.79 10.62 23.19
CA VAL A 722 -13.57 10.81 22.39
C VAL A 722 -13.67 12.16 21.69
N ASP A 723 -12.71 13.05 21.96
CA ASP A 723 -12.62 14.37 21.32
C ASP A 723 -11.30 14.53 20.55
N THR A 724 -11.19 13.84 19.40
CA THR A 724 -9.96 13.87 18.59
C THR A 724 -9.63 15.29 18.13
N PHE A 725 -10.62 16.04 17.65
CA PHE A 725 -10.44 17.42 17.22
C PHE A 725 -9.94 18.30 18.36
N GLY A 726 -10.61 18.29 19.51
CA GLY A 726 -10.26 19.11 20.66
C GLY A 726 -8.89 18.77 21.25
N VAL A 727 -8.51 17.48 21.24
CA VAL A 727 -7.16 17.05 21.64
C VAL A 727 -6.11 17.61 20.69
N VAL A 728 -6.28 17.45 19.36
CA VAL A 728 -5.31 17.97 18.38
C VAL A 728 -5.25 19.49 18.42
N TYR A 729 -6.38 20.17 18.59
CA TYR A 729 -6.45 21.62 18.79
C TYR A 729 -5.62 22.05 20.00
N ALA A 730 -5.80 21.40 21.15
CA ALA A 730 -5.06 21.71 22.37
C ALA A 730 -3.55 21.48 22.21
N LEU A 731 -3.15 20.43 21.49
CA LEU A 731 -1.74 20.18 21.17
C LEU A 731 -1.18 21.27 20.23
N ARG A 732 -1.91 21.64 19.17
CA ARG A 732 -1.49 22.69 18.21
C ARG A 732 -1.42 24.09 18.82
N MET A 733 -2.11 24.33 19.93
CA MET A 733 -1.96 25.58 20.69
C MET A 733 -0.65 25.64 21.49
N ASN A 734 -0.04 24.51 21.80
CA ASN A 734 1.21 24.43 22.57
C ASN A 734 2.45 24.16 21.71
N ARG A 735 2.30 23.52 20.54
CA ARG A 735 3.38 23.35 19.56
C ARG A 735 2.82 23.30 18.15
N TYR A 736 3.45 24.03 17.24
CA TYR A 736 2.96 24.14 15.86
C TYR A 736 2.96 22.78 15.14
N LEU A 737 1.95 22.52 14.31
CA LEU A 737 1.82 21.33 13.44
C LEU A 737 1.77 19.96 14.14
N MET A 738 1.42 19.89 15.43
CA MET A 738 1.18 18.60 16.09
C MET A 738 0.14 17.79 15.29
N ILE A 739 0.49 16.52 15.01
CA ILE A 739 -0.19 15.65 14.04
C ILE A 739 -0.12 16.27 12.64
N GLN A 740 0.91 15.92 11.88
CA GLN A 740 1.33 16.68 10.70
C GLN A 740 0.54 16.33 9.44
N THR A 741 0.05 15.08 9.32
CA THR A 741 -0.60 14.59 8.11
C THR A 741 -2.04 14.12 8.38
N LEU A 742 -2.89 14.17 7.34
CA LEU A 742 -4.23 13.61 7.40
C LEU A 742 -4.22 12.12 7.74
N SER A 743 -3.25 11.35 7.21
CA SER A 743 -3.12 9.92 7.50
C SER A 743 -2.89 9.64 8.98
N GLN A 744 -2.07 10.45 9.68
CA GLN A 744 -1.87 10.35 11.13
C GLN A 744 -3.15 10.67 11.89
N TYR A 745 -3.91 11.67 11.43
CA TYR A 745 -5.19 12.06 12.03
C TYR A 745 -6.26 10.97 11.89
N ILE A 746 -6.36 10.35 10.71
CA ILE A 746 -7.25 9.19 10.49
C ILE A 746 -6.78 7.99 11.32
N PHE A 747 -5.47 7.75 11.41
CA PHE A 747 -4.91 6.65 12.19
C PHE A 747 -5.28 6.73 13.67
N LEU A 748 -5.31 7.92 14.27
CA LEU A 748 -5.84 8.11 15.63
C LEU A 748 -7.26 7.57 15.76
N HIS A 749 -8.13 7.92 14.80
CA HIS A 749 -9.51 7.43 14.78
C HIS A 749 -9.59 5.91 14.61
N SER A 750 -8.72 5.32 13.77
CA SER A 750 -8.63 3.87 13.61
C SER A 750 -8.22 3.17 14.91
N CYS A 751 -7.20 3.67 15.62
CA CYS A 751 -6.78 3.14 16.91
C CYS A 751 -7.90 3.19 17.95
N ILE A 752 -8.63 4.32 18.01
CA ILE A 752 -9.75 4.48 18.94
C ILE A 752 -10.91 3.56 18.56
N LEU A 753 -11.27 3.46 17.27
CA LEU A 753 -12.34 2.55 16.84
C LEU A 753 -12.00 1.11 17.21
N GLU A 754 -10.78 0.65 16.95
CA GLU A 754 -10.36 -0.70 17.31
C GLU A 754 -10.44 -0.92 18.82
N LYS A 755 -10.01 0.06 19.63
CA LYS A 755 -10.13 -0.05 21.08
C LYS A 755 -11.59 -0.08 21.55
N ILE A 756 -12.46 0.69 20.90
CA ILE A 756 -13.91 0.68 21.14
C ILE A 756 -14.56 -0.60 20.63
N LEU A 757 -14.00 -1.30 19.65
CA LEU A 757 -14.50 -2.61 19.25
C LEU A 757 -14.02 -3.72 20.20
N GLU A 758 -12.90 -3.51 20.89
CA GLU A 758 -12.43 -4.37 21.98
C GLU A 758 -13.25 -4.20 23.28
N GLU A 759 -13.66 -2.98 23.68
CA GLU A 759 -14.32 -2.72 24.99
C GLU A 759 -15.74 -3.32 25.20
N PRO A 760 -16.68 -3.34 24.23
CA PRO A 760 -18.02 -3.93 24.36
C PRO A 760 -18.01 -5.43 24.65
N LEU A 761 -16.89 -6.10 24.35
CA LEU A 761 -16.66 -7.50 24.64
C LEU A 761 -16.26 -7.76 26.11
N LEU A 762 -15.98 -6.71 26.90
CA LEU A 762 -15.69 -6.79 28.33
C LEU A 762 -16.94 -6.60 29.22
N GLY A 763 -18.08 -6.15 28.67
CA GLY A 763 -19.31 -5.83 29.41
C GLY A 763 -20.47 -6.81 29.25
N LEU A 764 -20.38 -7.75 28.31
CA LEU A 764 -21.35 -8.85 28.14
C LEU A 764 -20.61 -10.17 28.36
N SER A 765 -21.11 -10.95 29.32
CA SER A 765 -20.60 -12.26 29.69
C SER A 765 -20.24 -13.14 28.47
N GLY A 766 -18.96 -13.52 28.34
CA GLY A 766 -18.59 -14.82 27.77
C GLY A 766 -17.65 -14.89 26.56
N THR A 767 -16.94 -13.84 26.15
CA THR A 767 -15.88 -13.93 25.12
C THR A 767 -14.60 -13.27 25.61
N GLU A 768 -13.88 -13.97 26.48
CA GLU A 768 -12.45 -13.71 26.69
C GLU A 768 -11.73 -13.98 25.35
N ARG A 769 -11.18 -12.96 24.69
CA ARG A 769 -10.09 -13.20 23.74
C ARG A 769 -8.85 -13.56 24.56
N SER A 770 -8.29 -14.75 24.34
CA SER A 770 -7.09 -15.20 25.05
C SER A 770 -5.95 -14.19 24.88
N CYS A 771 -5.40 -13.75 26.01
CA CYS A 771 -4.15 -13.00 26.07
C CYS A 771 -2.97 -13.98 26.21
N PRO A 772 -1.72 -13.57 25.95
CA PRO A 772 -0.55 -14.38 26.28
C PRO A 772 -0.56 -14.83 27.74
N ILE A 773 -0.48 -16.14 27.95
CA ILE A 773 -0.61 -16.75 29.28
C ILE A 773 0.79 -16.96 29.85
N PRO A 774 1.11 -16.44 31.05
CA PRO A 774 2.37 -16.76 31.72
C PRO A 774 2.54 -18.27 31.91
N LEU A 775 3.73 -18.81 31.64
CA LEU A 775 3.99 -20.25 31.68
C LEU A 775 3.63 -20.87 33.04
N LYS A 776 3.81 -20.12 34.14
CA LYS A 776 3.49 -20.56 35.51
C LYS A 776 2.00 -20.80 35.75
N SER A 777 1.12 -20.10 35.03
CA SER A 777 -0.34 -20.20 35.17
C SER A 777 -1.00 -20.99 34.04
N PHE A 778 -0.23 -21.43 33.05
CA PHE A 778 -0.75 -22.12 31.86
C PHE A 778 -1.55 -23.38 32.18
N ALA A 779 -1.06 -24.23 33.10
CA ALA A 779 -1.75 -25.47 33.47
C ALA A 779 -3.13 -25.20 34.12
N GLN A 780 -3.22 -24.15 34.95
CA GLN A 780 -4.48 -23.74 35.58
C GLN A 780 -5.45 -23.18 34.56
N HIS A 781 -4.97 -22.34 33.64
CA HIS A 781 -5.78 -21.78 32.56
C HIS A 781 -6.29 -22.85 31.58
N TYR A 782 -5.43 -23.82 31.23
CA TYR A 782 -5.81 -24.98 30.42
C TYR A 782 -6.93 -25.79 31.10
N ALA A 783 -6.78 -26.10 32.38
CA ALA A 783 -7.79 -26.83 33.15
C ALA A 783 -9.14 -26.08 33.20
N GLN A 784 -9.10 -24.75 33.35
CA GLN A 784 -10.30 -23.90 33.35
C GLN A 784 -11.03 -23.91 32.00
N LYS A 785 -10.30 -23.87 30.88
CA LYS A 785 -10.87 -23.91 29.52
C LYS A 785 -11.31 -25.29 29.06
N ALA A 786 -10.66 -26.33 29.56
CA ALA A 786 -11.05 -27.72 29.35
C ALA A 786 -12.35 -28.06 30.10
N ALA A 787 -12.63 -27.37 31.21
CA ALA A 787 -13.87 -27.54 31.96
C ALA A 787 -15.12 -27.26 31.09
N LYS A 788 -16.22 -27.96 31.38
CA LYS A 788 -17.48 -27.90 30.60
C LYS A 788 -17.28 -28.32 29.13
N SER A 789 -16.80 -29.54 28.90
CA SER A 789 -16.72 -30.15 27.56
C SER A 789 -15.90 -29.33 26.54
N HIS A 790 -14.78 -28.74 26.96
CA HIS A 790 -13.89 -27.93 26.09
C HIS A 790 -14.53 -26.69 25.46
N VAL A 791 -15.67 -26.20 25.99
CA VAL A 791 -16.38 -25.02 25.47
C VAL A 791 -15.50 -23.77 25.43
N GLY A 792 -14.53 -23.63 26.34
CA GLY A 792 -13.57 -22.54 26.31
C GLY A 792 -12.70 -22.53 25.05
N PHE A 793 -12.21 -23.70 24.63
CA PHE A 793 -11.39 -23.83 23.41
C PHE A 793 -12.22 -23.71 22.13
N LEU A 794 -13.44 -24.26 22.14
CA LEU A 794 -14.39 -24.15 21.03
C LEU A 794 -14.68 -22.68 20.68
N ARG A 795 -14.91 -21.82 21.69
CA ARG A 795 -15.18 -20.39 21.47
C ARG A 795 -13.99 -19.67 20.84
N GLU A 796 -12.77 -19.96 21.28
CA GLU A 796 -11.57 -19.34 20.71
C GLU A 796 -11.34 -19.77 19.27
N TYR A 797 -11.58 -21.05 19.00
CA TYR A 797 -11.49 -21.61 17.67
C TYR A 797 -12.56 -21.06 16.72
N GLU A 798 -13.80 -20.84 17.19
CA GLU A 798 -14.87 -20.22 16.41
C GLU A 798 -14.47 -18.82 15.94
N VAL A 799 -13.82 -18.02 16.79
CA VAL A 799 -13.34 -16.68 16.43
C VAL A 799 -12.22 -16.74 15.38
N VAL A 800 -11.25 -17.65 15.53
CA VAL A 800 -10.20 -17.87 14.52
C VAL A 800 -10.81 -18.34 13.19
N LYS A 801 -11.84 -19.20 13.25
CA LYS A 801 -12.54 -19.72 12.09
C LYS A 801 -13.38 -18.65 11.39
N GLU A 802 -14.01 -17.74 12.12
CA GLU A 802 -14.68 -16.56 11.56
C GLU A 802 -13.69 -15.66 10.82
N GLU A 803 -12.51 -15.41 11.41
CA GLU A 803 -11.44 -14.66 10.73
C GLU A 803 -10.99 -15.41 9.46
N ALA A 804 -10.76 -16.72 9.52
CA ALA A 804 -10.43 -17.55 8.36
C ALA A 804 -11.53 -17.54 7.27
N SER A 805 -12.80 -17.44 7.67
CA SER A 805 -13.98 -17.37 6.79
C SER A 805 -14.14 -15.99 6.15
N SER A 806 -13.75 -14.94 6.88
CA SER A 806 -13.68 -13.56 6.37
C SER A 806 -12.47 -13.31 5.46
N ALA A 807 -11.42 -14.13 5.62
CA ALA A 807 -10.18 -14.09 4.86
C ALA A 807 -10.14 -15.09 3.68
N THR A 808 -11.14 -15.98 3.56
CA THR A 808 -11.25 -16.86 2.39
C THR A 808 -11.72 -16.03 1.20
N PRO A 809 -11.07 -16.12 0.03
CA PRO A 809 -11.69 -15.60 -1.17
C PRO A 809 -12.97 -16.41 -1.40
N SER A 810 -14.08 -15.72 -1.69
CA SER A 810 -15.21 -16.37 -2.34
C SER A 810 -14.68 -17.13 -3.57
N SER A 811 -14.97 -18.43 -3.65
CA SER A 811 -14.69 -19.21 -4.86
C SER A 811 -15.32 -18.51 -6.07
N GLY A 812 -14.47 -17.89 -6.89
CA GLY A 812 -14.85 -17.21 -8.13
C GLY A 812 -15.37 -15.77 -7.96
N ASN A 813 -14.55 -14.81 -8.41
CA ASN A 813 -14.89 -13.46 -8.86
C ASN A 813 -15.53 -12.47 -7.86
N GLN A 814 -14.67 -11.78 -7.11
CA GLN A 814 -14.91 -10.41 -6.65
C GLN A 814 -13.62 -9.59 -6.74
N GLN A 815 -13.48 -8.77 -7.79
CA GLN A 815 -12.53 -7.66 -7.85
C GLN A 815 -13.31 -6.35 -8.01
N THR A 816 -13.91 -5.92 -6.90
CA THR A 816 -14.29 -4.54 -6.67
C THR A 816 -13.86 -4.20 -5.24
N ARG A 817 -12.61 -3.75 -5.09
CA ARG A 817 -12.21 -2.94 -3.94
C ARG A 817 -11.32 -1.79 -4.44
N PRO A 818 -11.52 -0.57 -3.93
CA PRO A 818 -10.72 0.58 -4.30
C PRO A 818 -9.25 0.36 -3.91
N SER A 819 -8.34 1.01 -4.64
CA SER A 819 -6.90 1.03 -4.46
C SER A 819 -6.50 1.58 -3.08
N SER A 820 -6.53 0.74 -2.04
CA SER A 820 -5.79 0.95 -0.78
C SER A 820 -5.70 -0.26 0.16
N SER A 821 -6.28 -1.42 -0.17
CA SER A 821 -6.09 -2.63 0.64
C SER A 821 -5.37 -3.71 -0.15
N ILE A 822 -4.05 -3.76 -0.07
CA ILE A 822 -3.34 -5.02 -0.27
C ILE A 822 -3.95 -5.99 0.75
N LEU A 823 -4.64 -7.04 0.29
CA LEU A 823 -5.12 -8.08 1.20
C LEU A 823 -3.90 -8.60 1.99
N PRO A 824 -4.01 -8.90 3.30
CA PRO A 824 -2.86 -9.31 4.13
C PRO A 824 -2.01 -10.44 3.50
N TYR A 825 -2.64 -11.25 2.64
CA TYR A 825 -2.07 -12.38 1.91
C TYR A 825 -1.15 -12.02 0.71
N ASP A 826 -1.30 -10.87 0.07
CA ASP A 826 -0.44 -10.52 -1.09
C ASP A 826 0.98 -10.10 -0.67
N ARG A 827 1.18 -9.87 0.64
CA ARG A 827 2.49 -9.55 1.24
C ARG A 827 3.31 -10.80 1.61
N SER A 828 2.66 -11.94 1.85
CA SER A 828 3.30 -13.21 2.23
C SER A 828 3.66 -14.11 1.04
N ARG A 829 3.32 -13.70 -0.19
CA ARG A 829 3.72 -14.41 -1.42
C ARG A 829 5.18 -14.09 -1.76
N VAL A 830 5.98 -15.14 -2.03
CA VAL A 830 7.40 -14.99 -2.39
C VAL A 830 7.52 -14.32 -3.75
N LYS A 831 8.16 -13.14 -3.79
CA LYS A 831 8.53 -12.44 -5.04
C LYS A 831 10.02 -12.68 -5.32
N PHE A 832 10.34 -13.02 -6.57
CA PHE A 832 11.72 -13.14 -7.05
C PHE A 832 12.33 -11.76 -7.36
N SER A 833 13.67 -11.65 -7.36
CA SER A 833 14.38 -10.39 -7.60
C SER A 833 14.30 -9.93 -9.07
N LEU A 834 14.31 -8.62 -9.25
CA LEU A 834 14.01 -7.86 -10.48
C LEU A 834 15.07 -7.93 -11.61
N LEU A 835 15.97 -8.92 -11.60
CA LEU A 835 17.10 -8.97 -12.55
C LEU A 835 17.17 -10.19 -13.48
N GLU A 836 16.23 -11.13 -13.40
CA GLU A 836 16.08 -12.20 -14.41
C GLU A 836 14.58 -12.54 -14.58
N GLN A 837 13.82 -11.72 -15.31
CA GLN A 837 12.47 -12.10 -15.75
C GLN A 837 12.54 -13.08 -16.93
N GLY A 838 12.79 -14.35 -16.60
CA GLY A 838 12.25 -15.50 -17.34
C GLY A 838 10.81 -15.81 -16.89
N PRO A 839 10.13 -16.82 -17.48
CA PRO A 839 8.66 -17.01 -17.47
C PRO A 839 8.01 -17.39 -16.13
N PHE A 840 8.65 -17.16 -14.98
CA PHE A 840 8.24 -17.69 -13.69
C PHE A 840 7.50 -16.67 -12.81
N SER A 841 6.49 -16.01 -13.40
CA SER A 841 5.53 -15.16 -12.68
C SER A 841 4.33 -16.00 -12.21
N GLY A 842 4.33 -16.40 -10.94
CA GLY A 842 3.10 -16.78 -10.23
C GLY A 842 3.00 -18.24 -9.77
N LEU A 843 3.89 -18.67 -8.88
CA LEU A 843 3.68 -19.92 -8.13
C LEU A 843 2.62 -19.68 -7.04
N LEU A 844 1.34 -19.93 -7.35
CA LEU A 844 0.16 -19.77 -6.48
C LEU A 844 0.16 -20.64 -5.20
N GLN A 845 1.25 -21.35 -4.88
CA GLN A 845 1.27 -22.51 -3.96
C GLN A 845 2.47 -22.53 -3.01
N VAL A 846 3.17 -21.39 -2.89
CA VAL A 846 4.28 -21.19 -1.96
C VAL A 846 3.96 -20.00 -1.06
N TRP A 847 4.01 -20.23 0.26
CA TRP A 847 3.74 -19.21 1.28
C TRP A 847 4.98 -18.95 2.11
N ARG A 848 5.34 -17.67 2.27
CA ARG A 848 6.29 -17.24 3.28
C ARG A 848 5.53 -16.98 4.56
N VAL A 849 5.77 -17.80 5.57
CA VAL A 849 5.09 -17.71 6.86
C VAL A 849 6.09 -17.19 7.89
N PRO A 850 5.77 -16.10 8.60
CA PRO A 850 6.62 -15.60 9.68
C PRO A 850 6.72 -16.70 10.75
N GLY A 851 7.95 -17.08 11.10
CA GLY A 851 8.18 -17.93 12.26
C GLY A 851 8.39 -17.06 13.51
N CYS A 852 9.04 -17.66 14.50
CA CYS A 852 8.97 -17.22 15.89
C CYS A 852 9.97 -16.10 16.23
N SER A 853 10.71 -15.65 15.22
CA SER A 853 11.61 -14.49 15.19
C SER A 853 11.92 -14.16 13.72
N SER A 854 12.19 -12.92 13.39
CA SER A 854 12.63 -12.40 12.07
C SER A 854 13.86 -13.09 11.46
N SER A 855 14.57 -13.94 12.22
CA SER A 855 15.67 -14.78 11.73
C SER A 855 15.27 -16.20 11.31
N ARG A 856 13.98 -16.56 11.43
CA ARG A 856 13.46 -17.92 11.19
C ARG A 856 12.11 -17.86 10.49
N GLU A 857 12.15 -17.80 9.17
CA GLU A 857 10.96 -17.84 8.33
C GLU A 857 10.69 -19.28 7.84
N TYR A 858 9.43 -19.60 7.61
CA TYR A 858 9.02 -20.83 6.95
C TYR A 858 8.66 -20.58 5.50
N LEU A 859 9.10 -21.47 4.61
CA LEU A 859 8.59 -21.58 3.24
C LEU A 859 7.69 -22.81 3.17
N ALA A 860 6.39 -22.59 3.20
CA ALA A 860 5.42 -23.66 3.13
C ALA A 860 5.02 -23.90 1.66
N VAL A 861 5.15 -25.15 1.21
CA VAL A 861 4.93 -25.58 -0.17
C VAL A 861 3.92 -26.73 -0.20
N GLN A 862 2.82 -26.55 -0.94
CA GLN A 862 1.79 -27.58 -1.12
C GLN A 862 2.05 -28.39 -2.39
N GLY A 863 2.67 -29.57 -2.23
CA GLY A 863 2.84 -30.62 -3.24
C GLY A 863 3.82 -30.31 -4.40
N PRO A 864 4.54 -31.32 -4.95
CA PRO A 864 5.26 -31.20 -6.21
C PRO A 864 4.38 -31.51 -7.43
N ASP A 865 3.19 -32.08 -7.26
CA ASP A 865 2.31 -32.42 -8.40
C ASP A 865 1.74 -31.16 -9.09
N LYS A 866 2.02 -30.00 -8.52
CA LYS A 866 1.54 -28.68 -8.95
C LYS A 866 2.68 -27.64 -9.14
N LEU A 867 3.93 -28.04 -8.89
CA LEU A 867 5.16 -27.27 -9.07
C LEU A 867 6.11 -28.12 -9.92
N THR A 868 6.65 -27.58 -11.00
CA THR A 868 7.63 -28.35 -11.78
C THR A 868 8.89 -28.61 -10.94
N MET A 869 9.55 -29.73 -11.20
CA MET A 869 10.83 -30.10 -10.56
C MET A 869 11.87 -28.97 -10.65
N GLU A 870 11.90 -28.24 -11.76
CA GLU A 870 12.80 -27.11 -11.98
C GLU A 870 12.49 -25.94 -11.03
N GLU A 871 11.22 -25.59 -10.85
CA GLU A 871 10.77 -24.52 -9.96
C GLU A 871 11.09 -24.82 -8.49
N PHE A 872 10.83 -26.06 -8.04
CA PHE A 872 11.09 -26.45 -6.65
C PHE A 872 12.56 -26.32 -6.27
N TRP A 873 13.47 -26.86 -7.09
CA TRP A 873 14.90 -26.81 -6.79
C TRP A 873 15.51 -25.43 -6.99
N THR A 874 14.97 -24.64 -7.93
CA THR A 874 15.35 -23.22 -8.08
C THR A 874 14.95 -22.43 -6.84
N LEU A 875 13.75 -22.65 -6.28
CA LEU A 875 13.31 -22.04 -5.02
C LEU A 875 14.23 -22.40 -3.85
N VAL A 876 14.56 -23.69 -3.67
CA VAL A 876 15.48 -24.17 -2.63
C VAL A 876 16.83 -23.45 -2.72
N TRP A 877 17.35 -23.26 -3.93
CA TRP A 877 18.64 -22.61 -4.14
C TRP A 877 18.62 -21.09 -3.93
N GLU A 878 17.67 -20.39 -4.56
CA GLU A 878 17.60 -18.92 -4.50
C GLU A 878 17.26 -18.42 -3.08
N GLN A 879 16.46 -19.18 -2.33
CA GLN A 879 16.08 -18.82 -0.97
C GLN A 879 17.10 -19.28 0.10
N ASP A 880 18.25 -19.84 -0.29
CA ASP A 880 19.29 -20.35 0.61
C ASP A 880 18.76 -21.37 1.64
N VAL A 881 17.84 -22.24 1.22
CA VAL A 881 17.22 -23.27 2.10
C VAL A 881 18.26 -24.31 2.47
N HIS A 882 18.45 -24.51 3.78
CA HIS A 882 19.34 -25.55 4.31
C HIS A 882 18.59 -26.80 4.79
N THR A 883 17.36 -26.64 5.26
CA THR A 883 16.58 -27.73 5.86
C THR A 883 15.21 -27.80 5.24
N ILE A 884 14.86 -29.00 4.78
CA ILE A 884 13.56 -29.34 4.22
C ILE A 884 12.89 -30.33 5.16
N LEU A 885 11.66 -30.05 5.57
CA LEU A 885 10.82 -30.98 6.30
C LEU A 885 9.70 -31.47 5.37
N THR A 886 9.77 -32.74 4.97
CA THR A 886 8.79 -33.37 4.11
C THR A 886 7.80 -34.18 4.94
N LEU A 887 6.55 -33.74 4.89
CA LEU A 887 5.39 -34.30 5.57
C LEU A 887 4.71 -35.31 4.63
N LEU A 888 4.90 -36.60 4.91
CA LEU A 888 4.33 -37.71 4.15
C LEU A 888 2.87 -37.96 4.57
N PRO A 889 1.93 -38.17 3.65
CA PRO A 889 0.53 -38.42 4.00
C PRO A 889 0.36 -39.74 4.75
N TRP A 890 -0.70 -39.81 5.56
CA TRP A 890 -1.07 -41.00 6.32
C TRP A 890 -1.67 -42.06 5.37
N GLN A 891 -1.05 -43.25 5.28
CA GLN A 891 -1.48 -44.30 4.36
C GLN A 891 -2.72 -45.07 4.86
N GLU A 892 -3.87 -44.83 4.24
CA GLU A 892 -4.99 -45.80 4.17
C GLU A 892 -4.98 -46.38 2.74
N LYS A 893 -4.13 -47.40 2.50
CA LYS A 893 -4.02 -48.20 1.26
C LYS A 893 -4.37 -47.45 -0.06
N GLY A 894 -3.37 -46.82 -0.69
CA GLY A 894 -3.42 -46.47 -2.10
C GLY A 894 -2.76 -45.13 -2.43
N GLU A 895 -1.78 -45.17 -3.33
CA GLU A 895 -0.99 -44.05 -3.90
C GLU A 895 0.13 -43.47 -3.02
N VAL A 896 1.36 -43.79 -3.43
CA VAL A 896 2.61 -43.17 -2.98
C VAL A 896 2.68 -41.76 -3.59
N PRO A 897 3.03 -40.69 -2.84
CA PRO A 897 3.22 -39.35 -3.42
C PRO A 897 4.24 -39.41 -4.57
N SER A 898 4.04 -38.64 -5.65
CA SER A 898 4.91 -38.73 -6.81
C SER A 898 6.38 -38.46 -6.43
N GLU A 899 7.24 -39.47 -6.62
CA GLU A 899 8.68 -39.37 -6.32
C GLU A 899 9.45 -38.53 -7.35
N VAL A 900 8.76 -37.90 -8.30
CA VAL A 900 9.32 -37.27 -9.51
C VAL A 900 10.25 -36.10 -9.20
N CYS A 901 10.06 -35.41 -8.07
CA CYS A 901 10.88 -34.23 -7.70
C CYS A 901 12.12 -34.55 -6.86
N TRP A 902 12.34 -35.81 -6.48
CA TRP A 902 13.45 -36.20 -5.60
C TRP A 902 14.38 -37.20 -6.30
N PRO A 903 15.72 -37.06 -6.18
CA PRO A 903 16.63 -38.08 -6.67
C PRO A 903 16.49 -39.38 -5.87
N LEU A 904 16.57 -40.53 -6.55
CA LEU A 904 16.68 -41.84 -5.93
C LEU A 904 18.06 -42.00 -5.27
N GLU A 905 18.17 -42.92 -4.31
CA GLU A 905 19.43 -43.16 -3.60
C GLU A 905 20.53 -43.63 -4.55
N GLY A 906 21.63 -42.89 -4.62
CA GLY A 906 22.73 -43.15 -5.56
C GLY A 906 22.62 -42.46 -6.92
N ASP A 907 21.45 -41.90 -7.25
CA ASP A 907 21.23 -41.16 -8.50
C ASP A 907 21.43 -39.64 -8.36
N SER A 908 21.67 -38.99 -9.50
CA SER A 908 21.77 -37.54 -9.63
C SER A 908 20.62 -36.97 -10.47
N LEU A 909 19.91 -35.99 -9.92
CA LEU A 909 18.83 -35.26 -10.59
C LEU A 909 19.38 -33.95 -11.16
N CYS A 910 19.18 -33.69 -12.45
CA CYS A 910 19.67 -32.48 -13.11
C CYS A 910 18.53 -31.55 -13.55
N THR A 911 18.64 -30.28 -13.20
CA THR A 911 17.83 -29.17 -13.73
C THR A 911 18.68 -28.33 -14.70
N LYS A 912 18.12 -27.29 -15.34
CA LYS A 912 18.89 -26.43 -16.26
C LYS A 912 20.11 -25.75 -15.61
N MET A 913 20.08 -25.52 -14.29
CA MET A 913 21.16 -24.80 -13.57
C MET A 913 21.75 -25.54 -12.38
N LEU A 914 21.08 -26.57 -11.86
CA LEU A 914 21.44 -27.27 -10.63
C LEU A 914 21.49 -28.78 -10.83
N THR A 915 22.48 -29.43 -10.23
CA THR A 915 22.59 -30.88 -10.09
C THR A 915 22.43 -31.26 -8.62
N ILE A 916 21.50 -32.16 -8.32
CA ILE A 916 21.15 -32.62 -6.98
C ILE A 916 21.53 -34.08 -6.84
N GLN A 917 22.45 -34.40 -5.93
CA GLN A 917 22.85 -35.77 -5.63
C GLN A 917 22.24 -36.22 -4.31
N CYS A 918 21.63 -37.41 -4.31
CA CYS A 918 21.10 -38.03 -3.11
C CYS A 918 22.22 -38.76 -2.36
N GLY A 919 22.48 -38.34 -1.11
CA GLY A 919 23.35 -39.07 -0.19
C GLY A 919 22.61 -40.18 0.54
N THR A 920 23.32 -40.92 1.39
CA THR A 920 22.74 -42.02 2.17
C THR A 920 21.79 -41.52 3.25
N GLU A 921 20.68 -42.24 3.45
CA GLU A 921 19.76 -42.00 4.56
C GLU A 921 20.47 -42.27 5.90
N LYS A 922 20.35 -41.33 6.84
CA LYS A 922 20.91 -41.44 8.20
C LYS A 922 19.88 -41.11 9.26
N LEU A 923 20.01 -41.74 10.42
CA LEU A 923 19.25 -41.36 11.60
C LEU A 923 19.96 -40.21 12.32
N VAL A 924 19.33 -39.04 12.32
CA VAL A 924 19.81 -37.83 13.01
C VAL A 924 18.90 -37.58 14.21
N TYR A 925 19.44 -37.74 15.42
CA TYR A 925 18.64 -37.70 16.67
C TYR A 925 17.41 -38.63 16.65
N GLY A 926 17.52 -39.79 16.00
CA GLY A 926 16.42 -40.77 15.88
C GLY A 926 15.49 -40.55 14.68
N TRP A 927 15.69 -39.51 13.87
CA TRP A 927 14.84 -39.16 12.74
C TRP A 927 15.48 -39.50 11.39
N ARG A 928 14.66 -40.00 10.45
CA ARG A 928 15.07 -40.28 9.07
C ARG A 928 15.44 -38.98 8.37
N CYS A 929 16.73 -38.81 8.07
CA CYS A 929 17.31 -37.62 7.46
C CYS A 929 18.13 -38.01 6.22
N ILE A 930 17.79 -37.42 5.09
CA ILE A 930 18.49 -37.60 3.81
C ILE A 930 19.37 -36.38 3.58
N GLN A 931 20.67 -36.60 3.35
CA GLN A 931 21.59 -35.53 2.97
C GLN A 931 21.57 -35.35 1.46
N LEU A 932 21.36 -34.11 1.01
CA LEU A 932 21.26 -33.75 -0.39
C LEU A 932 22.38 -32.78 -0.73
N LYS A 933 23.08 -33.06 -1.83
CA LYS A 933 24.16 -32.22 -2.33
C LYS A 933 23.69 -31.47 -3.56
N VAL A 934 23.52 -30.16 -3.46
CA VAL A 934 23.03 -29.30 -4.54
C VAL A 934 24.21 -28.52 -5.11
N LYS A 935 24.53 -28.72 -6.38
CA LYS A 935 25.63 -28.07 -7.09
C LYS A 935 25.06 -27.18 -8.19
N HIS A 936 25.50 -25.93 -8.27
CA HIS A 936 25.16 -25.03 -9.37
C HIS A 936 26.19 -25.13 -10.49
N GLU A 937 25.74 -25.48 -11.70
CA GLU A 937 26.61 -25.83 -12.82
C GLU A 937 27.46 -24.65 -13.31
N LYS A 938 26.87 -23.46 -13.47
CA LYS A 938 27.61 -22.25 -13.92
C LYS A 938 28.47 -21.58 -12.84
N LYS A 939 28.04 -21.60 -11.57
CA LYS A 939 28.70 -20.90 -10.45
C LYS A 939 29.73 -21.75 -9.71
N ALA A 940 29.86 -23.04 -10.06
CA ALA A 940 30.71 -24.04 -9.39
C ALA A 940 30.58 -24.06 -7.85
N LYS A 941 29.42 -23.64 -7.33
CA LYS A 941 29.14 -23.56 -5.89
C LYS A 941 28.28 -24.75 -5.48
N GLU A 942 28.59 -25.30 -4.32
CA GLU A 942 27.93 -26.48 -3.78
C GLU A 942 27.34 -26.19 -2.39
N ARG A 943 26.17 -26.76 -2.11
CA ARG A 943 25.46 -26.64 -0.84
C ARG A 943 24.98 -28.00 -0.36
N GLN A 944 25.03 -28.20 0.95
CA GLN A 944 24.42 -29.34 1.63
C GLN A 944 23.04 -28.94 2.14
N VAL A 945 22.03 -29.73 1.80
CA VAL A 945 20.64 -29.57 2.21
C VAL A 945 20.19 -30.83 2.95
N GLN A 946 19.50 -30.67 4.07
CA GLN A 946 19.02 -31.79 4.88
C GLN A 946 17.52 -31.96 4.72
N ARG A 947 17.07 -33.17 4.36
CA ARG A 947 15.65 -33.50 4.26
C ARG A 947 15.24 -34.42 5.40
N PHE A 948 14.38 -33.92 6.29
CA PHE A 948 13.71 -34.71 7.31
C PHE A 948 12.39 -35.27 6.78
N LEU A 949 12.11 -36.53 7.09
CA LEU A 949 10.85 -37.18 6.74
C LEU A 949 10.00 -37.37 7.99
N TYR A 950 8.75 -36.92 7.93
CA TYR A 950 7.77 -37.13 9.00
C TYR A 950 6.44 -37.61 8.44
N THR A 951 5.86 -38.65 9.04
CA THR A 951 4.54 -39.17 8.64
C THR A 951 3.44 -38.39 9.33
N LEU A 952 2.57 -37.75 8.56
CA LEU A 952 1.42 -37.00 9.07
C LEU A 952 0.41 -37.91 9.77
N TRP A 953 -0.27 -37.34 10.75
CA TRP A 953 -1.45 -37.94 11.34
C TRP A 953 -2.68 -37.73 10.43
N SER A 954 -3.64 -38.65 10.50
CA SER A 954 -4.91 -38.46 9.81
C SER A 954 -5.69 -37.32 10.46
N SER A 955 -6.52 -36.60 9.69
CA SER A 955 -7.41 -35.55 10.22
C SER A 955 -8.40 -36.04 11.29
N LYS A 956 -8.51 -37.37 11.48
CA LYS A 956 -9.40 -38.03 12.44
C LYS A 956 -8.69 -38.52 13.70
N LYS A 957 -7.36 -38.41 13.81
CA LYS A 957 -6.56 -38.86 14.97
C LYS A 957 -5.67 -37.74 15.48
N GLN A 958 -5.50 -37.62 16.80
CA GLN A 958 -4.53 -36.69 17.37
C GLN A 958 -3.09 -37.10 17.05
N PRO A 959 -2.18 -36.14 16.82
CA PRO A 959 -0.77 -36.44 16.64
C PRO A 959 -0.14 -36.96 17.92
N ASP A 960 0.92 -37.76 17.78
CA ASP A 960 1.82 -38.05 18.89
C ASP A 960 2.62 -36.79 19.24
N VAL A 961 2.19 -36.12 20.32
CA VAL A 961 2.75 -34.85 20.79
C VAL A 961 4.23 -34.97 21.14
N GLN A 962 4.63 -36.10 21.74
CA GLN A 962 6.02 -36.32 22.16
C GLN A 962 6.92 -36.41 20.93
N SER A 963 6.48 -37.19 19.94
CA SER A 963 7.15 -37.35 18.64
C SER A 963 7.32 -36.01 17.91
N LEU A 964 6.30 -35.14 17.89
CA LEU A 964 6.39 -33.82 17.25
C LEU A 964 7.40 -32.88 17.92
N VAL A 965 7.40 -32.83 19.25
CA VAL A 965 8.33 -31.99 20.02
C VAL A 965 9.77 -32.45 19.81
N GLU A 966 10.00 -33.76 19.78
CA GLU A 966 11.31 -34.35 19.50
C GLU A 966 11.82 -34.06 18.09
N LEU A 967 10.94 -34.13 17.08
CA LEU A 967 11.26 -33.74 15.70
C LEU A 967 11.67 -32.28 15.60
N LEU A 968 10.84 -31.36 16.09
CA LEU A 968 11.12 -29.92 16.04
C LEU A 968 12.41 -29.58 16.79
N THR A 969 12.66 -30.27 17.91
CA THR A 969 13.91 -30.13 18.65
C THR A 969 15.11 -30.63 17.85
N ALA A 970 14.99 -31.77 17.16
CA ALA A 970 16.04 -32.30 16.29
C ALA A 970 16.34 -31.35 15.12
N VAL A 971 15.31 -30.88 14.40
CA VAL A 971 15.42 -29.91 13.31
C VAL A 971 16.12 -28.64 13.80
N ARG A 972 15.73 -28.09 14.96
CA ARG A 972 16.37 -26.90 15.56
C ARG A 972 17.84 -27.09 15.89
N ARG A 973 18.25 -28.29 16.33
CA ARG A 973 19.64 -28.60 16.67
C ARG A 973 20.52 -28.76 15.43
N CYS A 974 19.94 -29.14 14.30
CA CYS A 974 20.65 -29.32 13.04
C CYS A 974 20.85 -28.01 12.26
N MET A 975 20.22 -26.91 12.68
CA MET A 975 20.35 -25.62 12.01
C MET A 975 21.73 -24.97 12.26
N PRO A 976 22.42 -24.47 11.22
CA PRO A 976 23.72 -23.81 11.36
C PRO A 976 23.59 -22.51 12.17
N HIS A 977 24.50 -22.30 13.12
CA HIS A 977 24.58 -21.07 13.92
C HIS A 977 25.15 -19.91 13.10
N ARG A 978 24.36 -19.33 12.19
CA ARG A 978 24.71 -18.13 11.40
C ARG A 978 23.83 -16.94 11.79
N LYS A 979 24.35 -15.71 11.66
CA LYS A 979 23.64 -14.45 11.95
C LYS A 979 22.37 -14.22 11.09
N ARG A 980 22.30 -14.85 9.91
CA ARG A 980 21.11 -15.00 9.06
C ARG A 980 21.07 -16.44 8.57
N ALA A 981 20.13 -17.24 9.06
CA ALA A 981 19.87 -18.57 8.53
C ALA A 981 18.78 -18.46 7.45
N GLY A 982 18.91 -19.21 6.36
CA GLY A 982 17.83 -19.33 5.38
C GLY A 982 16.58 -19.99 5.97
N PRO A 983 15.40 -19.82 5.33
CA PRO A 983 14.14 -20.33 5.82
C PRO A 983 14.10 -21.87 5.86
N ILE A 984 13.26 -22.41 6.74
CA ILE A 984 12.93 -23.85 6.76
C ILE A 984 11.85 -24.08 5.71
N LEU A 985 12.11 -24.98 4.76
CA LEU A 985 11.11 -25.36 3.76
C LEU A 985 10.25 -26.50 4.29
N LEU A 986 8.94 -26.28 4.39
CA LEU A 986 7.96 -27.26 4.80
C LEU A 986 7.19 -27.74 3.57
N HIS A 987 7.23 -29.05 3.31
CA HIS A 987 6.67 -29.66 2.10
C HIS A 987 5.61 -30.70 2.46
N CYS A 988 4.42 -30.64 1.85
CA CYS A 988 3.34 -31.61 2.08
C CYS A 988 2.50 -31.83 0.81
N SER A 989 2.16 -33.08 0.46
CA SER A 989 1.29 -33.40 -0.69
C SER A 989 -0.22 -33.22 -0.40
N GLY A 990 -0.62 -33.27 0.87
CA GLY A 990 -1.98 -33.03 1.33
C GLY A 990 -2.03 -32.93 2.85
N GLY A 991 -2.56 -31.81 3.38
CA GLY A 991 -2.59 -31.55 4.83
C GLY A 991 -2.06 -30.17 5.23
N VAL A 992 -2.57 -29.11 4.59
CA VAL A 992 -2.12 -27.73 4.81
C VAL A 992 -2.43 -27.24 6.24
N SER A 993 -3.52 -27.71 6.84
CA SER A 993 -3.83 -27.45 8.26
C SER A 993 -2.81 -28.05 9.22
N GLN A 994 -2.27 -29.25 8.91
CA GLN A 994 -1.25 -29.92 9.73
C GLN A 994 0.10 -29.22 9.63
N MET A 995 0.44 -28.66 8.46
CA MET A 995 1.59 -27.75 8.32
C MET A 995 1.46 -26.57 9.28
N GLY A 996 0.27 -25.99 9.35
CA GLY A 996 -0.05 -24.92 10.28
C GLY A 996 0.14 -25.31 11.74
N THR A 997 -0.39 -26.46 12.16
CA THR A 997 -0.19 -26.99 13.52
C THR A 997 1.29 -27.09 13.88
N LEU A 998 2.14 -27.56 12.94
CA LEU A 998 3.57 -27.73 13.17
C LEU A 998 4.31 -26.39 13.31
N ILE A 999 3.96 -25.39 12.48
CA ILE A 999 4.51 -24.03 12.57
C ILE A 999 4.08 -23.36 13.88
N SER A 1000 2.79 -23.42 14.23
CA SER A 1000 2.29 -22.87 15.49
C SER A 1000 2.96 -23.52 16.69
N LEU A 1001 3.14 -24.85 16.69
CA LEU A 1001 3.82 -25.57 17.78
C LEU A 1001 5.28 -25.14 17.92
N ASP A 1002 6.01 -24.97 16.82
CA ASP A 1002 7.38 -24.46 16.88
C ASP A 1002 7.42 -23.09 17.57
N CYS A 1003 6.49 -22.20 17.24
CA CYS A 1003 6.44 -20.86 17.85
C CYS A 1003 6.02 -20.82 19.29
N LEU A 1004 5.06 -21.66 19.70
CA LEU A 1004 4.71 -21.80 21.10
C LEU A 1004 5.89 -22.37 21.91
N LEU A 1005 6.60 -23.37 21.38
CA LEU A 1005 7.80 -23.91 22.03
C LEU A 1005 8.93 -22.86 22.12
N HIS A 1006 8.98 -21.89 21.21
CA HIS A 1006 9.91 -20.76 21.30
C HIS A 1006 9.48 -19.78 22.40
N GLN A 1007 8.24 -19.29 22.40
CA GLN A 1007 7.68 -18.39 23.41
C GLN A 1007 7.87 -18.96 24.83
N MET A 1008 7.60 -20.25 25.01
CA MET A 1008 7.81 -20.95 26.29
C MET A 1008 9.26 -20.86 26.78
N LYS A 1009 10.23 -20.96 25.86
CA LYS A 1009 11.66 -21.01 26.18
C LYS A 1009 12.25 -19.62 26.35
N ALA A 1010 11.92 -18.68 25.46
CA ALA A 1010 12.50 -17.34 25.39
C ALA A 1010 11.75 -16.32 26.25
N GLU A 1011 10.43 -16.30 26.15
CA GLU A 1011 9.57 -15.22 26.69
C GLU A 1011 8.84 -15.64 27.98
N ARG A 1012 8.84 -16.94 28.31
CA ARG A 1012 8.14 -17.53 29.47
C ARG A 1012 6.62 -17.28 29.46
N ILE A 1013 6.05 -17.09 28.27
CA ILE A 1013 4.61 -16.97 28.01
C ILE A 1013 4.18 -17.98 26.94
N VAL A 1014 2.87 -18.19 26.82
CA VAL A 1014 2.25 -19.05 25.80
C VAL A 1014 1.00 -18.36 25.27
N ASP A 1015 0.99 -18.00 23.99
CA ASP A 1015 -0.18 -17.40 23.33
C ASP A 1015 -0.66 -18.27 22.16
N VAL A 1016 -1.41 -19.33 22.48
CA VAL A 1016 -1.95 -20.25 21.47
C VAL A 1016 -2.85 -19.52 20.49
N TYR A 1017 -3.73 -18.64 21.00
CA TYR A 1017 -4.69 -17.90 20.18
C TYR A 1017 -3.99 -16.90 19.25
N GLY A 1018 -3.07 -16.09 19.77
CA GLY A 1018 -2.33 -15.09 18.99
C GLY A 1018 -1.46 -15.72 17.89
N VAL A 1019 -0.72 -16.79 18.21
CA VAL A 1019 0.11 -17.52 17.23
C VAL A 1019 -0.76 -18.14 16.14
N THR A 1020 -1.88 -18.76 16.50
CA THR A 1020 -2.81 -19.35 15.53
C THR A 1020 -3.50 -18.28 14.68
N LEU A 1021 -3.86 -17.14 15.25
CA LEU A 1021 -4.45 -16.01 14.52
C LEU A 1021 -3.46 -15.40 13.52
N GLN A 1022 -2.19 -15.19 13.92
CA GLN A 1022 -1.13 -14.68 13.05
C GLN A 1022 -0.89 -15.63 11.86
N LEU A 1023 -0.85 -16.94 12.12
CA LEU A 1023 -0.75 -17.96 11.07
C LEU A 1023 -1.95 -17.93 10.13
N THR A 1024 -3.17 -17.85 10.68
CA THR A 1024 -4.43 -17.80 9.91
C THR A 1024 -4.48 -16.57 9.00
N ARG A 1025 -4.01 -15.42 9.49
CA ARG A 1025 -3.87 -14.18 8.71
C ARG A 1025 -2.81 -14.29 7.61
N SER A 1026 -1.77 -15.09 7.82
CA SER A 1026 -0.70 -15.32 6.84
C SER A 1026 -1.14 -16.30 5.74
N CYS A 1027 -1.86 -17.37 6.11
CA CYS A 1027 -2.47 -18.33 5.19
C CYS A 1027 -3.66 -19.04 5.85
N CYS A 1028 -4.89 -18.74 5.41
CA CYS A 1028 -6.11 -19.32 5.98
C CYS A 1028 -6.22 -20.84 5.78
N LEU A 1029 -5.57 -21.40 4.74
CA LEU A 1029 -5.52 -22.84 4.49
C LEU A 1029 -4.67 -23.58 5.55
N MET A 1030 -3.78 -22.86 6.24
CA MET A 1030 -2.94 -23.38 7.32
C MET A 1030 -3.58 -23.19 8.70
N THR A 1031 -4.86 -22.81 8.78
CA THR A 1031 -5.55 -22.75 10.07
C THR A 1031 -5.51 -24.14 10.73
N PRO A 1032 -4.86 -24.29 11.91
CA PRO A 1032 -4.85 -25.55 12.64
C PRO A 1032 -6.29 -25.99 12.96
N THR A 1033 -6.57 -27.29 12.97
CA THR A 1033 -7.88 -27.79 13.37
C THR A 1033 -8.02 -27.81 14.90
N LEU A 1034 -9.24 -27.60 15.40
CA LEU A 1034 -9.62 -27.94 16.78
C LEU A 1034 -9.52 -29.46 16.99
#